data_AF-A0AAP0RLF4-F1
#
_entry.id   AF-A0AAP0RLF4-F1
#
_cell.length_a   1.000
_cell.length_b   1.000
_cell.length_c   1.000
_cell.angle_alpha   90.00
_cell.angle_beta   90.00
_cell.angle_gamma   90.00
#
_symmetry.space_group_name_H-M   'P 1'
#
loop_
_entity.id
_entity.type
_entity.pdbx_description
1 polymer ?
#
loop_
_entity_poly.entity_id
_entity_poly.type
_entity_poly.pdbx_seq_one_letter_code
_entity_poly.pdbx_strand_id
1 'polypeptide(L)'
;MPNLSIGKGSASLNVEIVSTDIHTSGNHKFVAVVDKLISKIGIDRVVAGYISPTPSSPKEATNEFVTSQSHYFRPWLAAEILCTWKWPGGSALGSFFPLLGAYAKSRNCGPKECLLDSIFNILLDGALVHGASGELRSFNVWPISNDEVESIQEPYLRALVSLLFTLFKDNIWKKDRALILFERLLSKLSIGEAINTNCLRILPLIVSVLIRPLYCKSIGSGESSRDAQPDSFEENPIQDTIKDWLQRALMFPPLIAWQTGQDMEEWFQLVISCYPLSALGGGEALRLDRDINSEERALLLDLFRKQRRGVTASAKANQLPMVQMLLSKLMVVSIGFCWKEFNEEDWEFVLFQLRRWIELAVVMMEEVAENVNDAVVNSSSSDNLEGTLKRFEQTVLVLDDSPINIARNALFGFSMFCGLGLQLAEDADNLNPLRRERWDPIKDRILEGILRLFFSTGAAEAIASSCCHEASLIIASTRLEHPHFWELVASSVVNSSLYARDRALKSVELWGLTKGPIGSLYAILFSSKPIPSLQLAAYVILSMEPVSHLAIIGEDTACHLDSDPTGNQDSCRLDLSKEENVHLREEISFMIERLPYEILEMDLVAQQRAGLAIYADRSASSEIESFTKTWCSPPLIADELSQIKKASFADDNFSVSVSKSAHEVVATYTKDETGMDLVIRLPASYPLRPVDVDCTRSLGISEVKQRKWLMSMMSFVRNQNGALAEAIQIWKSNFDKEFEGVEECPICYSVIHTANHSLPRLACKTCKHKFHSACLYKWFSTSHKSTCPLCQSPF
;
A
#
# COMPACT_ATOMS: atom_id res chain seq x y z
N MET A 1 -44.90 -58.08 -11.27
CA MET A 1 -44.98 -58.61 -12.65
C MET A 1 -45.53 -57.51 -13.53
N PRO A 2 -44.89 -57.12 -14.66
CA PRO A 2 -43.51 -57.36 -15.17
C PRO A 2 -42.65 -56.06 -15.00
N ASN A 3 -41.32 -55.98 -14.98
CA ASN A 3 -40.12 -56.66 -15.49
C ASN A 3 -39.68 -56.34 -16.94
N LEU A 4 -38.43 -55.82 -17.02
CA LEU A 4 -37.43 -55.82 -18.11
C LEU A 4 -37.57 -54.81 -19.28
N SER A 5 -36.59 -53.90 -19.42
CA SER A 5 -35.32 -54.23 -20.12
C SER A 5 -34.33 -53.06 -20.15
N ILE A 6 -33.05 -53.46 -20.09
CA ILE A 6 -31.84 -52.65 -20.05
C ILE A 6 -31.43 -52.27 -21.48
N GLY A 7 -31.12 -51.00 -21.72
CA GLY A 7 -30.38 -50.53 -22.89
C GLY A 7 -29.10 -49.82 -22.44
N LYS A 8 -27.99 -50.54 -22.48
CA LYS A 8 -26.63 -50.01 -22.26
C LYS A 8 -26.24 -49.10 -23.42
N GLY A 9 -25.77 -47.90 -23.10
CA GLY A 9 -25.02 -47.02 -23.99
C GLY A 9 -24.09 -46.16 -23.17
N SER A 10 -22.92 -46.69 -22.82
CA SER A 10 -21.87 -46.00 -22.07
C SER A 10 -21.12 -45.03 -22.98
N ALA A 11 -21.19 -43.74 -22.69
CA ALA A 11 -20.18 -42.76 -23.10
C ALA A 11 -19.43 -42.34 -21.83
N SER A 12 -18.30 -43.01 -21.56
CA SER A 12 -17.38 -42.68 -20.48
C SER A 12 -16.61 -41.40 -20.82
N LEU A 13 -16.96 -40.29 -20.20
CA LEU A 13 -16.05 -39.15 -20.05
C LEU A 13 -15.18 -39.44 -18.82
N ASN A 14 -13.93 -39.85 -19.07
CA ASN A 14 -12.89 -39.95 -18.05
C ASN A 14 -12.65 -38.57 -17.46
N VAL A 15 -13.13 -38.36 -16.24
CA VAL A 15 -12.64 -37.30 -15.36
C VAL A 15 -11.59 -37.94 -14.49
N GLU A 16 -10.33 -37.56 -14.69
CA GLU A 16 -9.26 -37.84 -13.73
C GLU A 16 -9.65 -37.22 -12.39
N ILE A 17 -9.94 -38.09 -11.42
CA ILE A 17 -10.18 -37.70 -10.03
C ILE A 17 -8.82 -37.39 -9.44
N VAL A 18 -8.42 -36.12 -9.51
CA VAL A 18 -7.37 -35.58 -8.63
C VAL A 18 -7.96 -35.54 -7.23
N SER A 19 -7.28 -36.22 -6.30
CA SER A 19 -7.63 -36.30 -4.89
C SER A 19 -7.63 -34.90 -4.25
N THR A 20 -8.80 -34.41 -3.87
CA THR A 20 -8.95 -33.19 -3.06
C THR A 20 -9.64 -33.52 -1.73
N ASP A 21 -9.10 -32.94 -0.66
CA ASP A 21 -9.39 -33.11 0.75
C ASP A 21 -10.82 -33.52 1.15
N ILE A 22 -10.85 -34.54 2.00
CA ILE A 22 -12.01 -35.17 2.60
C ILE A 22 -12.48 -34.30 3.78
N HIS A 23 -13.15 -33.18 3.49
CA HIS A 23 -14.26 -32.58 4.25
C HIS A 23 -14.64 -31.17 3.74
N THR A 24 -14.76 -30.96 2.44
CA THR A 24 -15.41 -29.74 1.92
C THR A 24 -16.92 -29.82 2.20
N SER A 25 -17.45 -28.88 3.01
CA SER A 25 -18.87 -28.85 3.38
C SER A 25 -19.77 -28.79 2.13
N GLY A 26 -21.00 -29.33 2.22
CA GLY A 26 -21.93 -29.41 1.08
C GLY A 26 -22.16 -28.07 0.36
N ASN A 27 -22.13 -26.96 1.11
CA ASN A 27 -22.31 -25.60 0.60
C ASN A 27 -21.17 -25.19 -0.33
N HIS A 28 -19.91 -25.53 -0.01
CA HIS A 28 -18.77 -25.22 -0.88
C HIS A 28 -18.85 -25.90 -2.24
N LYS A 29 -19.32 -27.16 -2.27
CA LYS A 29 -19.52 -27.91 -3.51
C LYS A 29 -20.67 -27.32 -4.33
N PHE A 30 -21.76 -26.94 -3.66
CA PHE A 30 -22.90 -26.27 -4.31
C PHE A 30 -22.48 -24.95 -4.95
N VAL A 31 -21.79 -24.08 -4.21
CA VAL A 31 -21.32 -22.78 -4.73
C VAL A 31 -20.32 -22.95 -5.87
N ALA A 32 -19.38 -23.89 -5.78
CA ALA A 32 -18.44 -24.17 -6.87
C ALA A 32 -19.17 -24.62 -8.17
N VAL A 33 -20.25 -25.41 -8.05
CA VAL A 33 -21.09 -25.78 -9.20
C VAL A 33 -21.80 -24.56 -9.78
N VAL A 34 -22.34 -23.69 -8.92
CA VAL A 34 -23.06 -22.49 -9.35
C VAL A 34 -22.12 -21.48 -10.00
N ASP A 35 -20.94 -21.23 -9.45
CA ASP A 35 -19.91 -20.37 -10.05
C ASP A 35 -19.47 -20.89 -11.42
N LYS A 36 -19.26 -22.20 -11.56
CA LYS A 36 -18.98 -22.85 -12.85
C LYS A 36 -20.16 -22.74 -13.83
N LEU A 37 -21.40 -22.75 -13.34
CA LEU A 37 -22.58 -22.52 -14.15
C LEU A 37 -22.62 -21.06 -14.65
N ILE A 38 -22.39 -20.09 -13.77
CA ILE A 38 -22.36 -18.66 -14.10
C ILE A 38 -21.30 -18.36 -15.16
N SER A 39 -20.08 -18.92 -15.01
CA SER A 39 -19.01 -18.74 -16.01
C SER A 39 -19.36 -19.33 -17.39
N LYS A 40 -20.27 -20.31 -17.47
CA LYS A 40 -20.65 -20.97 -18.73
C LYS A 40 -21.89 -20.37 -19.40
N ILE A 41 -22.91 -20.00 -18.62
CA ILE A 41 -24.21 -19.57 -19.16
C ILE A 41 -24.59 -18.12 -18.81
N GLY A 42 -23.78 -17.42 -18.03
CA GLY A 42 -23.99 -16.01 -17.67
C GLY A 42 -24.83 -15.80 -16.41
N ILE A 43 -24.50 -14.76 -15.65
CA ILE A 43 -25.20 -14.38 -14.41
C ILE A 43 -26.64 -13.90 -14.67
N ASP A 44 -26.90 -13.37 -15.86
CA ASP A 44 -28.22 -13.00 -16.34
C ASP A 44 -29.19 -14.18 -16.35
N ARG A 45 -28.72 -15.38 -16.73
CA ARG A 45 -29.54 -16.59 -16.77
C ARG A 45 -29.66 -17.26 -15.42
N VAL A 46 -28.57 -17.30 -14.65
CA VAL A 46 -28.48 -18.08 -13.41
C VAL A 46 -29.12 -17.35 -12.23
N VAL A 47 -28.85 -16.05 -12.11
CA VAL A 47 -29.26 -15.24 -10.95
C VAL A 47 -30.41 -14.29 -11.33
N ALA A 48 -30.31 -13.63 -12.49
CA ALA A 48 -31.34 -12.68 -12.90
C ALA A 48 -32.57 -13.35 -13.57
N GLY A 49 -32.48 -14.66 -13.87
CA GLY A 49 -33.58 -15.43 -14.46
C GLY A 49 -34.01 -14.94 -15.85
N TYR A 50 -33.13 -14.24 -16.57
CA TYR A 50 -33.43 -13.73 -17.91
C TYR A 50 -33.34 -14.86 -18.94
N ILE A 51 -34.49 -15.24 -19.49
CA ILE A 51 -34.56 -16.14 -20.64
C ILE A 51 -34.69 -15.24 -21.88
N SER A 52 -33.62 -15.16 -22.69
CA SER A 52 -33.74 -14.51 -24.00
C SER A 52 -34.78 -15.28 -24.83
N PRO A 53 -35.74 -14.61 -25.50
CA PRO A 53 -36.54 -15.30 -26.50
C PRO A 53 -35.59 -15.82 -27.57
N THR A 54 -35.49 -17.14 -27.70
CA THR A 54 -34.80 -17.75 -28.82
C THR A 54 -35.54 -17.36 -30.10
N PRO A 55 -34.84 -16.97 -31.18
CA PRO A 55 -35.48 -16.83 -32.49
C PRO A 55 -35.74 -18.24 -33.01
N SER A 56 -36.83 -18.87 -32.56
CA SER A 56 -37.36 -20.04 -33.25
C SER A 56 -38.01 -19.56 -34.55
N SER A 57 -37.77 -20.35 -35.61
CA SER A 57 -38.13 -20.18 -37.01
C SER A 57 -39.41 -19.37 -37.31
N PRO A 58 -39.46 -18.61 -38.41
CA PRO A 58 -40.68 -17.91 -38.82
C PRO A 58 -41.62 -18.91 -39.51
N LYS A 59 -42.70 -19.29 -38.81
CA LYS A 59 -43.96 -19.95 -39.26
C LYS A 59 -44.48 -20.72 -38.02
N GLU A 60 -45.62 -20.47 -37.40
CA GLU A 60 -46.92 -19.93 -37.80
C GLU A 60 -47.59 -19.22 -36.61
N ALA A 61 -48.53 -18.32 -36.92
CA ALA A 61 -49.42 -17.64 -35.97
C ALA A 61 -50.37 -18.64 -35.28
N THR A 62 -50.99 -18.40 -34.12
CA THR A 62 -51.89 -17.29 -33.74
C THR A 62 -52.34 -17.51 -32.27
N ASN A 63 -52.54 -16.40 -31.55
CA ASN A 63 -53.39 -16.24 -30.36
C ASN A 63 -53.36 -17.33 -29.27
N GLU A 64 -52.58 -17.09 -28.21
CA GLU A 64 -53.00 -17.40 -26.84
C GLU A 64 -52.21 -16.55 -25.83
N PHE A 65 -52.94 -15.76 -25.04
CA PHE A 65 -52.57 -15.07 -23.80
C PHE A 65 -51.21 -14.38 -23.67
N VAL A 66 -51.28 -13.04 -23.56
CA VAL A 66 -50.33 -12.22 -22.81
C VAL A 66 -50.28 -12.75 -21.37
N THR A 67 -49.43 -13.73 -21.12
CA THR A 67 -48.98 -14.08 -19.77
C THR A 67 -47.78 -13.21 -19.48
N SER A 68 -47.91 -12.40 -18.43
CA SER A 68 -46.85 -11.60 -17.83
C SER A 68 -45.50 -12.31 -17.88
N GLN A 69 -44.49 -11.71 -18.52
CA GLN A 69 -43.10 -12.16 -18.41
C GLN A 69 -42.70 -12.10 -16.93
N SER A 70 -42.78 -13.24 -16.24
CA SER A 70 -42.38 -13.34 -14.84
C SER A 70 -40.86 -13.41 -14.79
N HIS A 71 -40.24 -12.27 -14.49
CA HIS A 71 -38.85 -12.23 -14.06
C HIS A 71 -38.73 -12.98 -12.73
N TYR A 72 -38.16 -14.19 -12.73
CA TYR A 72 -37.85 -14.92 -11.50
C TYR A 72 -36.41 -14.65 -11.07
N PHE A 73 -36.21 -13.55 -10.33
CA PHE A 73 -34.92 -13.27 -9.70
C PHE A 73 -34.60 -14.32 -8.63
N ARG A 74 -33.34 -14.74 -8.55
CA ARG A 74 -32.81 -15.62 -7.49
C ARG A 74 -31.79 -14.87 -6.62
N PRO A 75 -32.18 -13.77 -5.95
CA PRO A 75 -31.27 -12.99 -5.12
C PRO A 75 -30.72 -13.80 -3.94
N TRP A 76 -31.48 -14.78 -3.44
CA TRP A 76 -31.03 -15.72 -2.40
C TRP A 76 -29.81 -16.54 -2.85
N LEU A 77 -29.71 -16.88 -4.14
CA LEU A 77 -28.58 -17.64 -4.69
C LEU A 77 -27.31 -16.79 -4.69
N ALA A 78 -27.43 -15.50 -5.04
CA ALA A 78 -26.33 -14.56 -4.94
C ALA A 78 -25.90 -14.33 -3.48
N ALA A 79 -26.86 -14.20 -2.55
CA ALA A 79 -26.56 -14.08 -1.14
C ALA A 79 -25.81 -15.32 -0.60
N GLU A 80 -26.21 -16.54 -0.97
CA GLU A 80 -25.54 -17.78 -0.56
C GLU A 80 -24.08 -17.86 -1.05
N ILE A 81 -23.83 -17.47 -2.31
CA ILE A 81 -22.47 -17.41 -2.88
C ILE A 81 -21.62 -16.39 -2.10
N LEU A 82 -22.17 -15.20 -1.84
CA LEU A 82 -21.48 -14.13 -1.13
C LEU A 82 -21.17 -14.51 0.33
N CYS A 83 -22.09 -15.18 1.03
CA CYS A 83 -21.87 -15.64 2.40
C CYS A 83 -20.86 -16.80 2.48
N THR A 84 -20.79 -17.67 1.47
CA THR A 84 -19.81 -18.78 1.42
C THR A 84 -18.36 -18.27 1.23
N TRP A 85 -18.19 -17.14 0.53
CA TRP A 85 -16.94 -16.38 0.37
C TRP A 85 -15.77 -17.05 -0.36
N LYS A 86 -15.36 -18.26 0.03
CA LYS A 86 -14.27 -19.04 -0.60
C LYS A 86 -14.77 -20.45 -0.90
N TRP A 87 -14.41 -21.02 -2.04
CA TRP A 87 -14.78 -22.39 -2.43
C TRP A 87 -13.68 -23.02 -3.30
N PRO A 88 -13.69 -24.35 -3.52
CA PRO A 88 -12.72 -25.00 -4.38
C PRO A 88 -12.75 -24.40 -5.80
N GLY A 89 -11.67 -23.74 -6.19
CA GLY A 89 -11.50 -23.14 -7.51
C GLY A 89 -11.96 -21.68 -7.66
N GLY A 90 -12.38 -20.98 -6.58
CA GLY A 90 -12.76 -19.57 -6.67
C GLY A 90 -13.11 -18.89 -5.34
N SER A 91 -13.43 -17.60 -5.40
CA SER A 91 -13.87 -16.80 -4.26
C SER A 91 -14.86 -15.72 -4.70
N ALA A 92 -15.65 -15.21 -3.76
CA ALA A 92 -16.61 -14.14 -4.01
C ALA A 92 -15.92 -12.89 -4.61
N LEU A 93 -14.76 -12.48 -4.07
CA LEU A 93 -13.96 -11.36 -4.58
C LEU A 93 -13.34 -11.64 -5.95
N GLY A 94 -12.84 -12.85 -6.18
CA GLY A 94 -12.10 -13.19 -7.40
C GLY A 94 -12.97 -13.53 -8.60
N SER A 95 -14.10 -14.23 -8.39
CA SER A 95 -14.94 -14.73 -9.48
C SER A 95 -16.31 -14.06 -9.54
N PHE A 96 -17.02 -13.93 -8.41
CA PHE A 96 -18.43 -13.53 -8.43
C PHE A 96 -18.65 -12.00 -8.49
N PHE A 97 -17.96 -11.21 -7.67
CA PHE A 97 -18.09 -9.74 -7.66
C PHE A 97 -17.76 -9.09 -9.02
N PRO A 98 -16.70 -9.48 -9.74
CA PRO A 98 -16.44 -8.96 -11.08
C PRO A 98 -17.58 -9.24 -12.08
N LEU A 99 -18.19 -10.43 -12.00
CA LEU A 99 -19.32 -10.81 -12.85
C LEU A 99 -20.60 -10.04 -12.49
N LEU A 100 -20.85 -9.82 -11.20
CA LEU A 100 -21.95 -9.01 -10.70
C LEU A 100 -21.80 -7.53 -11.08
N GLY A 101 -20.59 -6.98 -10.95
CA GLY A 101 -20.26 -5.62 -11.37
C GLY A 101 -20.40 -5.43 -12.88
N ALA A 102 -19.92 -6.39 -13.69
CA ALA A 102 -20.10 -6.39 -15.14
C ALA A 102 -21.59 -6.46 -15.55
N TYR A 103 -22.38 -7.29 -14.86
CA TYR A 103 -23.83 -7.35 -15.05
C TYR A 103 -24.50 -6.01 -14.73
N ALA A 104 -24.18 -5.41 -13.59
CA ALA A 104 -24.71 -4.12 -13.18
C ALA A 104 -24.34 -2.98 -14.15
N LYS A 105 -23.12 -2.99 -14.72
CA LYS A 105 -22.63 -2.01 -15.70
C LYS A 105 -23.19 -2.20 -17.13
N SER A 106 -23.70 -3.40 -17.47
CA SER A 106 -24.25 -3.65 -18.82
C SER A 106 -25.45 -2.73 -19.12
N ARG A 107 -25.69 -2.34 -20.38
CA ARG A 107 -26.69 -1.31 -20.74
C ARG A 107 -28.13 -1.82 -20.98
N ASN A 108 -28.40 -3.12 -20.87
CA ASN A 108 -29.71 -3.69 -21.21
C ASN A 108 -30.66 -3.83 -20.00
N CYS A 109 -31.84 -3.20 -20.12
CA CYS A 109 -33.07 -3.30 -19.31
C CYS A 109 -33.04 -2.87 -17.82
N GLY A 110 -34.11 -2.15 -17.43
CA GLY A 110 -34.38 -1.58 -16.10
C GLY A 110 -34.61 -2.50 -14.87
N PRO A 111 -34.60 -3.86 -14.91
CA PRO A 111 -34.76 -4.67 -13.68
C PRO A 111 -33.50 -4.84 -12.81
N LYS A 112 -32.38 -4.21 -13.15
CA LYS A 112 -31.09 -4.38 -12.45
C LYS A 112 -31.11 -3.88 -11.01
N GLU A 113 -31.79 -2.76 -10.80
CA GLU A 113 -31.94 -2.17 -9.47
C GLU A 113 -32.72 -3.10 -8.55
N CYS A 114 -33.77 -3.77 -9.03
CA CYS A 114 -34.56 -4.72 -8.23
C CYS A 114 -33.75 -5.94 -7.76
N LEU A 115 -32.85 -6.47 -8.58
CA LEU A 115 -32.02 -7.61 -8.18
C LEU A 115 -31.01 -7.20 -7.11
N LEU A 116 -30.27 -6.10 -7.32
CA LEU A 116 -29.29 -5.60 -6.35
C LEU A 116 -29.97 -5.22 -5.03
N ASP A 117 -31.12 -4.54 -5.09
CA ASP A 117 -31.92 -4.18 -3.91
C ASP A 117 -32.40 -5.43 -3.17
N SER A 118 -32.79 -6.49 -3.89
CA SER A 118 -33.21 -7.76 -3.27
C SER A 118 -32.05 -8.50 -2.62
N ILE A 119 -30.86 -8.52 -3.24
CA ILE A 119 -29.65 -9.09 -2.64
C ILE A 119 -29.29 -8.31 -1.38
N PHE A 120 -29.26 -6.98 -1.46
CA PHE A 120 -28.99 -6.11 -0.32
C PHE A 120 -29.96 -6.39 0.84
N ASN A 121 -31.26 -6.52 0.56
CA ASN A 121 -32.27 -6.80 1.59
C ASN A 121 -32.02 -8.13 2.29
N ILE A 122 -31.73 -9.20 1.53
CA ILE A 122 -31.45 -10.52 2.12
C ILE A 122 -30.21 -10.47 3.02
N LEU A 123 -29.15 -9.79 2.57
CA LEU A 123 -27.93 -9.65 3.34
C LEU A 123 -28.14 -8.77 4.59
N LEU A 124 -28.88 -7.68 4.47
CA LEU A 124 -29.20 -6.81 5.59
C LEU A 124 -30.08 -7.51 6.63
N ASP A 125 -31.13 -8.20 6.20
CA ASP A 125 -32.02 -8.93 7.11
C ASP A 125 -31.26 -10.08 7.80
N GLY A 126 -30.38 -10.78 7.08
CA GLY A 126 -29.47 -11.78 7.67
C GLY A 126 -28.55 -11.19 8.73
N ALA A 127 -27.89 -10.07 8.42
CA ALA A 127 -27.01 -9.37 9.34
C ALA A 127 -27.75 -8.83 10.59
N LEU A 128 -29.00 -8.37 10.43
CA LEU A 128 -29.85 -7.90 11.53
C LEU A 128 -30.31 -9.04 12.45
N VAL A 129 -30.54 -10.23 11.90
CA VAL A 129 -30.97 -11.41 12.67
C VAL A 129 -29.81 -12.02 13.44
N HIS A 130 -28.69 -12.26 12.76
CA HIS A 130 -27.55 -12.92 13.39
C HIS A 130 -26.81 -11.97 14.33
N GLY A 131 -26.81 -10.66 14.04
CA GLY A 131 -26.03 -9.67 14.76
C GLY A 131 -24.54 -9.98 14.62
N ALA A 132 -23.69 -8.95 14.68
CA ALA A 132 -22.28 -9.24 14.76
C ALA A 132 -21.97 -9.85 16.14
N SER A 133 -21.72 -11.17 16.21
CA SER A 133 -21.30 -11.84 17.44
C SER A 133 -19.93 -11.29 17.83
N GLY A 134 -19.80 -10.89 19.10
CA GLY A 134 -18.71 -10.09 19.62
C GLY A 134 -17.32 -10.55 19.20
N GLU A 135 -16.75 -9.84 18.25
CA GLU A 135 -15.31 -9.65 18.01
C GLU A 135 -15.09 -8.68 16.84
N LEU A 136 -15.84 -7.57 16.80
CA LEU A 136 -15.62 -6.47 15.86
C LEU A 136 -14.40 -5.63 16.30
N ARG A 137 -13.25 -6.31 16.47
CA ARG A 137 -12.01 -5.70 16.99
C ARG A 137 -11.34 -4.76 15.97
N SER A 138 -11.74 -4.81 14.70
CA SER A 138 -11.06 -4.16 13.57
C SER A 138 -11.93 -3.16 12.79
N PHE A 139 -12.87 -2.45 13.42
CA PHE A 139 -13.37 -1.22 12.77
C PHE A 139 -12.22 -0.21 12.68
N ASN A 140 -11.92 0.29 11.51
CA ASN A 140 -10.84 1.25 11.33
C ASN A 140 -11.40 2.61 10.86
N VAL A 141 -10.78 3.71 11.28
CA VAL A 141 -11.23 5.09 10.93
C VAL A 141 -11.00 5.39 9.44
N TRP A 142 -10.27 4.53 8.74
CA TRP A 142 -9.92 4.66 7.34
C TRP A 142 -10.87 3.89 6.42
N PRO A 143 -10.87 4.20 5.11
CA PRO A 143 -11.62 3.45 4.12
C PRO A 143 -11.28 1.97 4.20
N ILE A 144 -12.33 1.15 4.28
CA ILE A 144 -12.19 -0.30 4.41
C ILE A 144 -11.37 -0.85 3.24
N SER A 145 -10.25 -1.52 3.54
CA SER A 145 -9.46 -2.24 2.54
C SER A 145 -10.10 -3.60 2.21
N ASN A 146 -9.79 -4.19 1.06
CA ASN A 146 -10.32 -5.51 0.72
C ASN A 146 -9.92 -6.58 1.74
N ASP A 147 -8.73 -6.45 2.35
CA ASP A 147 -8.20 -7.39 3.34
C ASP A 147 -8.95 -7.28 4.68
N GLU A 148 -9.37 -6.07 5.05
CA GLU A 148 -10.19 -5.83 6.24
C GLU A 148 -11.59 -6.42 6.11
N VAL A 149 -12.17 -6.40 4.90
CA VAL A 149 -13.46 -7.06 4.65
C VAL A 149 -13.35 -8.57 4.83
N GLU A 150 -12.23 -9.18 4.42
CA GLU A 150 -12.02 -10.63 4.61
C GLU A 150 -12.00 -11.02 6.10
N SER A 151 -11.53 -10.13 6.98
CA SER A 151 -11.42 -10.36 8.43
C SER A 151 -12.77 -10.42 9.17
N ILE A 152 -13.86 -9.99 8.53
CA ILE A 152 -15.21 -9.99 9.12
C ILE A 152 -15.69 -11.45 9.24
N GLN A 153 -15.88 -11.92 10.47
CA GLN A 153 -16.31 -13.29 10.78
C GLN A 153 -17.77 -13.57 10.40
N GLU A 154 -18.66 -12.59 10.58
CA GLU A 154 -20.09 -12.76 10.31
C GLU A 154 -20.36 -12.74 8.78
N PRO A 155 -20.84 -13.85 8.18
CA PRO A 155 -20.92 -13.98 6.73
C PRO A 155 -21.83 -12.97 6.04
N TYR A 156 -22.98 -12.64 6.62
CA TYR A 156 -23.96 -11.73 6.00
C TYR A 156 -23.44 -10.29 6.00
N LEU A 157 -22.85 -9.84 7.11
CA LEU A 157 -22.24 -8.52 7.28
C LEU A 157 -21.03 -8.36 6.36
N ARG A 158 -20.17 -9.38 6.29
CA ARG A 158 -19.03 -9.38 5.35
C ARG A 158 -19.52 -9.20 3.91
N ALA A 159 -20.48 -10.03 3.49
CA ALA A 159 -21.08 -9.96 2.16
C ALA A 159 -21.74 -8.59 1.89
N LEU A 160 -22.46 -8.04 2.86
CA LEU A 160 -23.15 -6.76 2.77
C LEU A 160 -22.17 -5.59 2.58
N VAL A 161 -21.14 -5.50 3.44
CA VAL A 161 -20.12 -4.45 3.38
C VAL A 161 -19.35 -4.54 2.06
N SER A 162 -18.97 -5.75 1.64
CA SER A 162 -18.31 -6.00 0.35
C SER A 162 -19.14 -5.53 -0.84
N LEU A 163 -20.44 -5.85 -0.81
CA LEU A 163 -21.38 -5.47 -1.86
C LEU A 163 -21.49 -3.95 -1.94
N LEU A 164 -21.71 -3.28 -0.81
CA LEU A 164 -21.78 -1.82 -0.74
C LEU A 164 -20.48 -1.18 -1.25
N PHE A 165 -19.35 -1.63 -0.73
CA PHE A 165 -18.04 -1.13 -1.11
C PHE A 165 -17.80 -1.27 -2.62
N THR A 166 -18.09 -2.44 -3.19
CA THR A 166 -17.94 -2.70 -4.63
C THR A 166 -18.86 -1.81 -5.46
N LEU A 167 -20.15 -1.72 -5.10
CA LEU A 167 -21.14 -0.95 -5.86
C LEU A 167 -20.87 0.56 -5.87
N PHE A 168 -20.39 1.13 -4.75
CA PHE A 168 -20.00 2.54 -4.70
C PHE A 168 -18.62 2.80 -5.33
N LYS A 169 -17.64 1.93 -5.12
CA LYS A 169 -16.31 2.03 -5.76
C LYS A 169 -16.40 2.00 -7.28
N ASP A 170 -17.27 1.15 -7.83
CA ASP A 170 -17.52 1.03 -9.25
C ASP A 170 -18.47 2.09 -9.84
N ASN A 171 -18.92 3.06 -9.02
CA ASN A 171 -19.90 4.09 -9.39
C ASN A 171 -21.22 3.52 -9.97
N ILE A 172 -21.61 2.31 -9.54
CA ILE A 172 -22.90 1.69 -9.90
C ILE A 172 -24.02 2.36 -9.09
N TRP A 173 -23.82 2.48 -7.78
CA TRP A 173 -24.69 3.26 -6.89
C TRP A 173 -24.13 4.67 -6.68
N LYS A 174 -25.03 5.65 -6.68
CA LYS A 174 -24.72 7.09 -6.53
C LYS A 174 -25.23 7.62 -5.20
N LYS A 175 -24.94 8.89 -4.92
CA LYS A 175 -25.35 9.62 -3.69
C LYS A 175 -26.82 9.41 -3.31
N ASP A 176 -27.75 9.51 -4.26
CA ASP A 176 -29.20 9.36 -4.00
C ASP A 176 -29.54 7.98 -3.42
N ARG A 177 -28.87 6.93 -3.91
CA ARG A 177 -29.05 5.57 -3.37
C ARG A 177 -28.42 5.45 -1.99
N ALA A 178 -27.27 6.07 -1.73
CA ALA A 178 -26.69 6.09 -0.40
C ALA A 178 -27.62 6.74 0.64
N LEU A 179 -28.33 7.81 0.26
CA LEU A 179 -29.33 8.47 1.11
C LEU A 179 -30.47 7.54 1.49
N ILE A 180 -31.09 6.88 0.49
CA ILE A 180 -32.21 5.94 0.71
C ILE A 180 -31.78 4.78 1.63
N LEU A 181 -30.58 4.25 1.42
CA LEU A 181 -30.05 3.17 2.27
C LEU A 181 -29.79 3.65 3.70
N PHE A 182 -29.28 4.86 3.87
CA PHE A 182 -29.05 5.46 5.19
C PHE A 182 -30.36 5.63 5.96
N GLU A 183 -31.38 6.24 5.36
CA GLU A 183 -32.72 6.40 5.96
C GLU A 183 -33.35 5.05 6.34
N ARG A 184 -33.17 4.04 5.48
CA ARG A 184 -33.66 2.70 5.75
C ARG A 184 -32.97 2.06 6.96
N LEU A 185 -31.67 2.27 7.14
CA LEU A 185 -30.95 1.79 8.32
C LEU A 185 -31.40 2.52 9.59
N LEU A 186 -31.64 3.83 9.51
CA LEU A 186 -32.17 4.62 10.62
C LEU A 186 -33.53 4.08 11.08
N SER A 187 -34.45 3.81 10.16
CA SER A 187 -35.76 3.25 10.52
C SER A 187 -35.68 1.84 11.15
N LYS A 188 -34.59 1.10 10.92
CA LYS A 188 -34.32 -0.20 11.55
C LYS A 188 -33.59 -0.10 12.89
N LEU A 189 -32.94 1.04 13.17
CA LEU A 189 -32.25 1.31 14.43
C LEU A 189 -33.24 1.56 15.58
N SER A 190 -34.33 2.29 15.32
CA SER A 190 -35.42 2.55 16.26
C SER A 190 -36.62 1.64 16.00
N ILE A 191 -36.86 0.65 16.85
CA ILE A 191 -38.09 -0.16 16.82
C ILE A 191 -38.98 0.31 17.98
N GLY A 192 -39.87 1.27 17.70
CA GLY A 192 -40.64 1.96 18.74
C GLY A 192 -39.74 2.83 19.62
N GLU A 193 -39.82 2.68 20.94
CA GLU A 193 -38.94 3.38 21.91
C GLU A 193 -37.62 2.62 22.19
N ALA A 194 -37.49 1.38 21.71
CA ALA A 194 -36.32 0.54 21.96
C ALA A 194 -35.31 0.59 20.80
N ILE A 195 -34.02 0.53 21.14
CA ILE A 195 -32.92 0.48 20.16
C ILE A 195 -32.66 -0.96 19.80
N ASN A 196 -32.60 -1.24 18.50
CA ASN A 196 -32.18 -2.52 18.00
C ASN A 196 -30.65 -2.68 18.16
N THR A 197 -30.23 -3.44 19.16
CA THR A 197 -28.82 -3.70 19.48
C THR A 197 -28.08 -4.42 18.35
N ASN A 198 -28.74 -5.34 17.64
CA ASN A 198 -28.15 -5.98 16.47
C ASN A 198 -27.92 -4.99 15.32
N CYS A 199 -28.86 -4.07 15.08
CA CYS A 199 -28.69 -2.98 14.12
C CYS A 199 -27.51 -2.09 14.52
N LEU A 200 -27.44 -1.69 15.79
CA LEU A 200 -26.38 -0.84 16.32
C LEU A 200 -24.99 -1.47 16.17
N ARG A 201 -24.87 -2.81 16.26
CA ARG A 201 -23.60 -3.54 16.06
C ARG A 201 -23.11 -3.57 14.62
N ILE A 202 -24.01 -3.61 13.64
CA ILE A 202 -23.63 -3.65 12.22
C ILE A 202 -23.46 -2.26 11.61
N LEU A 203 -24.11 -1.25 12.21
CA LEU A 203 -24.21 0.10 11.65
C LEU A 203 -22.86 0.80 11.44
N PRO A 204 -21.85 0.73 12.36
CA PRO A 204 -20.57 1.41 12.16
C PRO A 204 -19.86 1.02 10.86
N LEU A 205 -19.84 -0.27 10.51
CA LEU A 205 -19.22 -0.75 9.26
C LEU A 205 -20.00 -0.35 8.01
N ILE A 206 -21.32 -0.27 8.10
CA ILE A 206 -22.15 0.13 6.96
C ILE A 206 -22.04 1.64 6.74
N VAL A 207 -22.07 2.43 7.82
CA VAL A 207 -21.96 3.88 7.78
C VAL A 207 -20.61 4.34 7.25
N SER A 208 -19.50 3.68 7.61
CA SER A 208 -18.18 4.05 7.07
C SER A 208 -18.09 3.92 5.54
N VAL A 209 -18.83 2.98 4.94
CA VAL A 209 -18.94 2.86 3.49
C VAL A 209 -19.89 3.90 2.89
N LEU A 210 -21.01 4.19 3.56
CA LEU A 210 -22.03 5.12 3.06
C LEU A 210 -21.66 6.60 3.19
N ILE A 211 -20.89 7.00 4.19
CA ILE A 211 -20.55 8.41 4.43
C ILE A 211 -19.74 9.00 3.28
N ARG A 212 -18.83 8.23 2.69
CA ARG A 212 -17.99 8.70 1.58
C ARG A 212 -18.80 9.13 0.34
N PRO A 213 -19.67 8.30 -0.27
CA PRO A 213 -20.51 8.73 -1.40
C PRO A 213 -21.53 9.81 -1.03
N LEU A 214 -21.92 9.94 0.24
CA LEU A 214 -22.82 11.02 0.71
C LEU A 214 -22.16 12.39 0.68
N TYR A 215 -20.84 12.47 0.94
CA TYR A 215 -20.11 13.73 1.11
C TYR A 215 -18.98 13.98 0.10
N CYS A 216 -18.62 13.03 -0.77
CA CYS A 216 -17.65 13.25 -1.85
C CYS A 216 -18.11 14.34 -2.82
N LYS A 217 -17.32 15.41 -2.94
CA LYS A 217 -17.45 16.41 -4.03
C LYS A 217 -17.20 15.70 -5.36
N SER A 218 -18.12 15.80 -6.31
CA SER A 218 -17.95 15.23 -7.65
C SER A 218 -16.70 15.81 -8.32
N ILE A 219 -15.65 15.00 -8.46
CA ILE A 219 -14.50 15.33 -9.31
C ILE A 219 -14.99 15.19 -10.75
N GLY A 220 -15.51 16.28 -11.32
CA GLY A 220 -16.06 16.26 -12.67
C GLY A 220 -16.94 17.45 -13.06
N SER A 221 -16.48 18.70 -12.88
CA SER A 221 -16.78 19.78 -13.84
C SER A 221 -15.74 20.89 -13.69
N GLY A 222 -14.84 20.98 -14.66
CA GLY A 222 -14.04 22.19 -14.86
C GLY A 222 -14.87 23.20 -15.63
N GLU A 223 -14.89 24.43 -15.13
CA GLU A 223 -15.32 25.68 -15.79
C GLU A 223 -16.81 25.83 -16.15
N SER A 224 -17.59 26.43 -15.24
CA SER A 224 -18.19 27.76 -15.47
C SER A 224 -19.12 28.17 -14.31
N SER A 225 -18.66 29.11 -13.47
CA SER A 225 -19.42 30.25 -12.90
C SER A 225 -18.79 30.66 -11.57
N ARG A 226 -17.96 31.71 -11.62
CA ARG A 226 -18.04 32.72 -10.57
C ARG A 226 -19.47 33.26 -10.66
N ASP A 227 -20.18 33.31 -9.54
CA ASP A 227 -21.62 33.64 -9.39
C ASP A 227 -22.62 32.47 -9.44
N ALA A 228 -22.28 31.33 -8.85
CA ALA A 228 -23.31 30.51 -8.19
C ALA A 228 -23.34 30.90 -6.71
N GLN A 229 -24.45 31.49 -6.26
CA GLN A 229 -24.79 31.58 -4.84
C GLN A 229 -24.50 30.22 -4.17
N PRO A 230 -23.92 30.17 -2.96
CA PRO A 230 -23.87 28.92 -2.22
C PRO A 230 -25.32 28.45 -2.10
N ASP A 231 -25.63 27.28 -2.69
CA ASP A 231 -26.96 26.70 -2.60
C ASP A 231 -27.41 26.82 -1.14
N SER A 232 -28.53 27.52 -0.97
CA SER A 232 -29.17 27.78 0.31
C SER A 232 -29.15 26.51 1.15
N PHE A 233 -28.70 26.65 2.39
CA PHE A 233 -28.85 25.72 3.51
C PHE A 233 -30.10 24.84 3.40
N GLU A 234 -30.04 23.75 2.64
CA GLU A 234 -30.97 22.64 2.82
C GLU A 234 -30.42 21.87 4.02
N GLU A 235 -31.17 21.94 5.13
CA GLU A 235 -30.97 21.12 6.32
C GLU A 235 -30.74 19.68 5.88
N ASN A 236 -29.52 19.20 6.03
CA ASN A 236 -29.14 17.88 5.57
C ASN A 236 -29.52 16.91 6.69
N PRO A 237 -30.59 16.10 6.56
CA PRO A 237 -31.14 15.29 7.67
C PRO A 237 -30.11 14.31 8.27
N ILE A 238 -29.09 13.94 7.48
CA ILE A 238 -27.95 13.15 7.95
C ILE A 238 -27.13 13.91 9.00
N GLN A 239 -26.90 15.21 8.80
CA GLN A 239 -26.09 16.01 9.73
C GLN A 239 -26.77 16.13 11.09
N ASP A 240 -28.09 16.35 11.10
CA ASP A 240 -28.85 16.40 12.36
C ASP A 240 -28.85 15.05 13.06
N THR A 241 -28.97 13.95 12.31
CA THR A 241 -28.84 12.59 12.87
C THR A 241 -27.45 12.35 13.50
N ILE A 242 -26.37 12.81 12.85
CA ILE A 242 -25.01 12.67 13.39
C ILE A 242 -24.83 13.54 14.64
N LYS A 243 -25.40 14.76 14.66
CA LYS A 243 -25.42 15.61 15.85
C LYS A 243 -26.15 14.94 17.02
N ASP A 244 -27.29 14.31 16.77
CA ASP A 244 -28.02 13.56 17.80
C ASP A 244 -27.19 12.40 18.37
N TRP A 245 -26.47 11.67 17.51
CA TRP A 245 -25.55 10.61 17.94
C TRP A 245 -24.39 11.15 18.77
N LEU A 246 -23.81 12.30 18.41
CA LEU A 246 -22.78 12.98 19.19
C LEU A 246 -23.30 13.42 20.57
N GLN A 247 -24.47 14.06 20.61
CA GLN A 247 -25.11 14.47 21.85
C GLN A 247 -25.39 13.28 22.76
N ARG A 248 -25.85 12.17 22.18
CA ARG A 248 -26.03 10.91 22.91
C ARG A 248 -24.71 10.36 23.45
N ALA A 249 -23.65 10.32 22.65
CA ALA A 249 -22.33 9.89 23.10
C ALA A 249 -21.78 10.79 24.23
N LEU A 250 -22.08 12.08 24.18
CA LEU A 250 -21.77 13.06 25.22
C LEU A 250 -22.52 12.81 26.54
N MET A 251 -23.64 12.09 26.56
CA MET A 251 -24.33 11.73 27.80
C MET A 251 -23.63 10.61 28.58
N PHE A 252 -22.86 9.75 27.90
CA PHE A 252 -22.17 8.62 28.53
C PHE A 252 -20.97 9.05 29.40
N PRO A 253 -20.61 8.31 30.46
CA PRO A 253 -19.40 8.58 31.22
C PRO A 253 -18.15 8.58 30.33
N PRO A 254 -17.04 9.26 30.72
CA PRO A 254 -15.80 9.22 29.95
C PRO A 254 -15.31 7.77 29.80
N LEU A 255 -14.68 7.46 28.66
CA LEU A 255 -14.27 6.10 28.28
C LEU A 255 -13.44 5.39 29.36
N ILE A 256 -12.63 6.15 30.09
CA ILE A 256 -11.75 5.64 31.14
C ILE A 256 -12.51 5.10 32.36
N ALA A 257 -13.77 5.52 32.56
CA ALA A 257 -14.62 5.05 33.64
C ALA A 257 -15.41 3.77 33.28
N TRP A 258 -15.29 3.28 32.05
CA TRP A 258 -16.09 2.16 31.56
C TRP A 258 -15.63 0.82 32.14
N GLN A 259 -16.54 -0.16 32.16
CA GLN A 259 -16.26 -1.54 32.55
C GLN A 259 -16.62 -2.48 31.38
N THR A 260 -16.09 -3.71 31.38
CA THR A 260 -16.34 -4.69 30.32
C THR A 260 -17.84 -5.03 30.20
N GLY A 261 -18.36 -5.05 28.98
CA GLY A 261 -19.75 -5.47 28.69
C GLY A 261 -20.83 -4.39 28.81
N GLN A 262 -20.47 -3.11 28.67
CA GLN A 262 -21.45 -2.01 28.63
C GLN A 262 -21.89 -1.70 27.18
N ASP A 263 -23.21 -1.60 26.94
CA ASP A 263 -23.87 -1.31 25.63
C ASP A 263 -23.60 0.12 25.07
N MET A 264 -22.52 0.77 25.50
CA MET A 264 -22.12 2.11 25.07
C MET A 264 -21.06 2.09 23.97
N GLU A 265 -20.37 0.95 23.81
CA GLU A 265 -19.30 0.77 22.83
C GLU A 265 -19.78 1.02 21.40
N GLU A 266 -20.89 0.41 21.02
CA GLU A 266 -21.38 0.45 19.66
C GLU A 266 -21.80 1.88 19.24
N TRP A 267 -22.25 2.70 20.19
CA TRP A 267 -22.53 4.12 19.96
C TRP A 267 -21.26 4.93 19.67
N PHE A 268 -20.17 4.67 20.39
CA PHE A 268 -18.90 5.34 20.12
C PHE A 268 -18.32 4.91 18.77
N GLN A 269 -18.40 3.62 18.44
CA GLN A 269 -17.99 3.13 17.12
C GLN A 269 -18.81 3.77 15.99
N LEU A 270 -20.13 3.91 16.18
CA LEU A 270 -21.02 4.56 15.23
C LEU A 270 -20.65 6.03 15.01
N VAL A 271 -20.44 6.80 16.09
CA VAL A 271 -20.01 8.19 15.99
C VAL A 271 -18.69 8.31 15.25
N ILE A 272 -17.68 7.50 15.60
CA ILE A 272 -16.36 7.51 14.95
C ILE A 272 -16.48 7.17 13.45
N SER A 273 -17.38 6.25 13.08
CA SER A 273 -17.58 5.86 11.66
C SER A 273 -18.11 6.97 10.76
N CYS A 274 -18.66 8.04 11.34
CA CYS A 274 -19.15 9.22 10.60
C CYS A 274 -18.03 10.15 10.11
N TYR A 275 -16.77 9.85 10.46
CA TYR A 275 -15.60 10.70 10.21
C TYR A 275 -14.47 9.91 9.52
N PRO A 276 -14.67 9.43 8.28
CA PRO A 276 -13.64 8.69 7.56
C PRO A 276 -12.45 9.59 7.22
N LEU A 277 -11.24 9.04 7.38
CA LEU A 277 -9.98 9.71 7.04
C LEU A 277 -9.25 8.94 5.93
N SER A 278 -8.94 9.60 4.81
CA SER A 278 -8.24 8.95 3.69
C SER A 278 -6.73 9.19 3.77
N ALA A 279 -5.97 8.10 3.96
CA ALA A 279 -4.52 8.08 3.78
C ALA A 279 -4.21 7.86 2.29
N LEU A 280 -3.64 8.85 1.60
CA LEU A 280 -3.02 8.57 0.30
C LEU A 280 -1.68 7.90 0.57
N GLY A 281 -1.44 6.73 -0.03
CA GLY A 281 -0.15 6.06 0.06
C GLY A 281 0.98 6.97 -0.42
N GLY A 282 2.07 7.01 0.34
CA GLY A 282 3.27 7.78 0.02
C GLY A 282 3.22 9.24 0.47
N GLY A 283 3.73 9.52 1.68
CA GLY A 283 4.30 10.80 2.12
C GLY A 283 3.50 12.11 2.04
N GLU A 284 2.33 12.15 1.38
CA GLU A 284 1.57 13.38 1.11
C GLU A 284 0.42 13.59 2.10
N ALA A 285 0.11 14.87 2.31
CA ALA A 285 -0.88 15.36 3.27
C ALA A 285 -2.27 14.73 3.09
N LEU A 286 -2.84 14.33 4.23
CA LEU A 286 -4.16 13.73 4.36
C LEU A 286 -5.27 14.58 3.75
N ARG A 287 -6.23 13.90 3.11
CA ARG A 287 -7.48 14.52 2.68
C ARG A 287 -8.60 14.16 3.67
N LEU A 288 -9.29 15.19 4.14
CA LEU A 288 -10.57 15.01 4.82
C LEU A 288 -11.60 14.67 3.74
N ASP A 289 -12.25 13.52 3.87
CA ASP A 289 -13.29 13.08 2.94
C ASP A 289 -14.62 13.83 3.16
N ARG A 290 -14.70 14.66 4.20
CA ARG A 290 -15.90 15.40 4.63
C ARG A 290 -15.53 16.77 5.22
N ASP A 291 -16.34 17.79 4.92
CA ASP A 291 -16.32 19.09 5.60
C ASP A 291 -17.40 19.11 6.70
N ILE A 292 -17.07 19.57 7.92
CA ILE A 292 -18.00 19.63 9.06
C ILE A 292 -18.37 21.08 9.42
N ASN A 293 -19.61 21.29 9.83
CA ASN A 293 -20.11 22.60 10.28
C ASN A 293 -19.59 22.95 11.69
N SER A 294 -19.76 24.21 12.10
CA SER A 294 -19.25 24.70 13.39
C SER A 294 -19.90 24.04 14.60
N GLU A 295 -21.18 23.67 14.52
CA GLU A 295 -21.92 23.04 15.62
C GLU A 295 -21.49 21.59 15.85
N GLU A 296 -21.40 20.80 14.78
CA GLU A 296 -20.91 19.41 14.80
C GLU A 296 -19.48 19.35 15.31
N ARG A 297 -18.64 20.30 14.89
CA ARG A 297 -17.26 20.43 15.37
C ARG A 297 -17.19 20.75 16.86
N ALA A 298 -18.03 21.66 17.34
CA ALA A 298 -18.10 21.99 18.77
C ALA A 298 -18.49 20.76 19.61
N LEU A 299 -19.49 19.99 19.17
CA LEU A 299 -19.90 18.74 19.84
C LEU A 299 -18.78 17.69 19.86
N LEU A 300 -18.06 17.52 18.74
CA LEU A 300 -16.92 16.60 18.66
C LEU A 300 -15.78 17.04 19.59
N LEU A 301 -15.49 18.34 19.65
CA LEU A 301 -14.48 18.92 20.53
C LEU A 301 -14.85 18.75 22.01
N ASP A 302 -16.12 18.91 22.38
CA ASP A 302 -16.61 18.67 23.73
C ASP A 302 -16.50 17.19 24.11
N LEU A 303 -16.78 16.28 23.17
CA LEU A 303 -16.65 14.83 23.38
C LEU A 303 -15.19 14.45 23.67
N PHE A 304 -14.26 15.04 22.92
CA PHE A 304 -12.82 14.91 23.14
C PHE A 304 -12.39 15.48 24.51
N ARG A 305 -12.76 16.73 24.84
CA ARG A 305 -12.40 17.37 26.11
C ARG A 305 -12.99 16.66 27.32
N LYS A 306 -14.13 15.97 27.17
CA LYS A 306 -14.70 15.11 28.21
C LYS A 306 -13.76 13.96 28.57
N GLN A 307 -13.03 13.39 27.61
CA GLN A 307 -12.06 12.32 27.87
C GLN A 307 -10.86 12.83 28.68
N ARG A 308 -10.41 14.07 28.39
CA ARG A 308 -9.30 14.72 29.11
C ARG A 308 -9.60 14.89 30.60
N ARG A 309 -10.80 15.37 30.94
CA ARG A 309 -11.22 15.62 32.34
C ARG A 309 -11.26 14.36 33.22
N GLY A 310 -11.36 13.17 32.62
CA GLY A 310 -11.35 11.90 33.33
C GLY A 310 -9.96 11.41 33.77
N VAL A 311 -8.89 11.84 33.08
CA VAL A 311 -7.52 11.37 33.33
C VAL A 311 -6.90 11.99 34.56
N THR A 312 -7.20 13.26 34.84
CA THR A 312 -6.66 13.98 36.01
C THR A 312 -7.23 13.50 37.34
N ALA A 313 -8.35 12.77 37.34
CA ALA A 313 -9.04 12.31 38.54
C ALA A 313 -8.74 10.84 38.94
N SER A 314 -8.19 10.02 38.04
CA SER A 314 -7.88 8.60 38.33
C SER A 314 -6.45 8.25 37.93
N ALA A 315 -5.58 8.12 38.93
CA ALA A 315 -4.18 7.72 38.77
C ALA A 315 -3.97 6.26 38.29
N LYS A 316 -5.06 5.51 38.06
CA LYS A 316 -5.06 4.24 37.32
C LYS A 316 -6.04 4.39 36.16
N ALA A 317 -5.57 4.96 35.06
CA ALA A 317 -6.33 4.97 33.81
C ALA A 317 -6.69 3.53 33.44
N ASN A 318 -7.95 3.27 33.13
CA ASN A 318 -8.40 1.94 32.73
C ASN A 318 -7.61 1.46 31.49
N GLN A 319 -6.90 0.33 31.64
CA GLN A 319 -5.99 -0.24 30.64
C GLN A 319 -6.69 -1.25 29.70
N LEU A 320 -8.02 -1.37 29.77
CA LEU A 320 -8.75 -2.29 28.89
C LEU A 320 -8.43 -1.98 27.41
N PRO A 321 -7.96 -2.97 26.63
CA PRO A 321 -7.65 -2.84 25.20
C PRO A 321 -8.72 -2.09 24.40
N MET A 322 -9.99 -2.44 24.64
CA MET A 322 -11.13 -1.86 23.94
C MET A 322 -11.28 -0.35 24.19
N VAL A 323 -11.11 0.08 25.44
CA VAL A 323 -11.21 1.49 25.84
C VAL A 323 -10.08 2.31 25.19
N GLN A 324 -8.87 1.76 25.18
CA GLN A 324 -7.71 2.41 24.56
C GLN A 324 -7.86 2.47 23.03
N MET A 325 -8.43 1.44 22.42
CA MET A 325 -8.75 1.42 20.99
C MET A 325 -9.74 2.53 20.62
N LEU A 326 -10.88 2.64 21.31
CA LEU A 326 -11.86 3.71 21.06
C LEU A 326 -11.27 5.10 21.29
N LEU A 327 -10.48 5.26 22.36
CA LEU A 327 -9.84 6.53 22.66
C LEU A 327 -8.84 6.94 21.58
N SER A 328 -8.04 6.00 21.06
CA SER A 328 -7.08 6.26 19.99
C SER A 328 -7.77 6.65 18.67
N LYS A 329 -8.89 6.01 18.33
CA LYS A 329 -9.69 6.35 17.15
C LYS A 329 -10.33 7.74 17.28
N LEU A 330 -10.95 8.03 18.43
CA LEU A 330 -11.52 9.35 18.72
C LEU A 330 -10.45 10.45 18.69
N MET A 331 -9.25 10.17 19.19
CA MET A 331 -8.11 11.09 19.15
C MET A 331 -7.76 11.47 17.72
N VAL A 332 -7.58 10.47 16.85
CA VAL A 332 -7.24 10.66 15.44
C VAL A 332 -8.33 11.46 14.71
N VAL A 333 -9.61 11.14 14.91
CA VAL A 333 -10.74 11.90 14.37
C VAL A 333 -10.71 13.35 14.85
N SER A 334 -10.46 13.57 16.15
CA SER A 334 -10.45 14.92 16.73
C SER A 334 -9.29 15.77 16.19
N ILE A 335 -8.10 15.19 16.00
CA ILE A 335 -6.98 15.89 15.35
C ILE A 335 -7.35 16.20 13.89
N GLY A 336 -8.00 15.29 13.17
CA GLY A 336 -8.32 15.49 11.75
C GLY A 336 -9.29 16.67 11.54
N PHE A 337 -10.34 16.74 12.37
CA PHE A 337 -11.46 17.64 12.16
C PHE A 337 -11.45 18.90 13.05
N CYS A 338 -10.78 18.87 14.21
CA CYS A 338 -10.84 19.92 15.23
C CYS A 338 -9.49 20.57 15.58
N TRP A 339 -8.37 20.21 14.93
CA TRP A 339 -7.03 20.69 15.32
C TRP A 339 -6.89 22.21 15.41
N LYS A 340 -7.65 22.97 14.60
CA LYS A 340 -7.62 24.45 14.61
C LYS A 340 -8.16 25.06 15.90
N GLU A 341 -8.97 24.32 16.65
CA GLU A 341 -9.66 24.80 17.86
C GLU A 341 -9.05 24.25 19.16
N PHE A 342 -7.95 23.49 19.04
CA PHE A 342 -7.22 22.93 20.17
C PHE A 342 -6.42 24.01 20.89
N ASN A 343 -6.53 24.03 22.22
CA ASN A 343 -5.64 24.83 23.07
C ASN A 343 -4.37 24.04 23.43
N GLU A 344 -3.44 24.68 24.17
CA GLU A 344 -2.17 24.04 24.54
C GLU A 344 -2.37 22.76 25.38
N GLU A 345 -3.34 22.76 26.31
CA GLU A 345 -3.66 21.60 27.13
C GLU A 345 -4.26 20.45 26.29
N ASP A 346 -5.02 20.77 25.24
CA ASP A 346 -5.57 19.78 24.30
C ASP A 346 -4.42 19.08 23.56
N TRP A 347 -3.42 19.84 23.08
CA TRP A 347 -2.23 19.28 22.42
C TRP A 347 -1.31 18.49 23.35
N GLU A 348 -1.11 18.97 24.59
CA GLU A 348 -0.33 18.23 25.59
C GLU A 348 -0.97 16.88 25.90
N PHE A 349 -2.31 16.85 26.04
CA PHE A 349 -3.05 15.61 26.24
C PHE A 349 -2.94 14.66 25.05
N VAL A 350 -3.09 15.17 23.81
CA VAL A 350 -2.93 14.40 22.58
C VAL A 350 -1.56 13.75 22.54
N LEU A 351 -0.49 14.55 22.60
CA LEU A 351 0.88 14.06 22.45
C LEU A 351 1.28 13.10 23.59
N PHE A 352 0.77 13.32 24.80
CA PHE A 352 0.95 12.39 25.91
C PHE A 352 0.35 11.02 25.62
N GLN A 353 -0.89 10.95 25.12
CA GLN A 353 -1.52 9.66 24.79
C GLN A 353 -0.87 8.99 23.58
N LEU A 354 -0.55 9.75 22.52
CA LEU A 354 0.13 9.21 21.35
C LEU A 354 1.47 8.58 21.73
N ARG A 355 2.28 9.29 22.54
CA ARG A 355 3.54 8.76 23.06
C ARG A 355 3.33 7.47 23.86
N ARG A 356 2.36 7.47 24.79
CA ARG A 356 2.07 6.32 25.65
C ARG A 356 1.69 5.08 24.84
N TRP A 357 0.84 5.24 23.82
CA TRP A 357 0.41 4.11 22.98
C TRP A 357 1.54 3.57 22.10
N ILE A 358 2.40 4.44 21.57
CA ILE A 358 3.60 4.02 20.85
C ILE A 358 4.54 3.27 21.78
N GLU A 359 4.75 3.75 23.01
CA GLU A 359 5.63 3.09 23.99
C GLU A 359 5.13 1.68 24.35
N LEU A 360 3.82 1.43 24.36
CA LEU A 360 3.29 0.07 24.57
C LEU A 360 3.72 -0.91 23.47
N ALA A 361 3.74 -0.46 22.21
CA ALA A 361 4.24 -1.26 21.10
C ALA A 361 5.77 -1.41 21.13
N VAL A 362 6.49 -0.38 21.61
CA VAL A 362 7.95 -0.45 21.83
C VAL A 362 8.27 -1.54 22.83
N VAL A 363 7.68 -1.49 24.04
CA VAL A 363 7.93 -2.48 25.10
C VAL A 363 7.63 -3.89 24.62
N MET A 364 6.52 -4.08 23.91
CA MET A 364 6.17 -5.39 23.34
C MET A 364 7.22 -5.89 22.35
N MET A 365 7.72 -5.04 21.43
CA MET A 365 8.76 -5.45 20.49
C MET A 365 10.14 -5.60 21.14
N GLU A 366 10.42 -4.87 22.21
CA GLU A 366 11.62 -5.04 23.02
C GLU A 366 11.61 -6.39 23.73
N GLU A 367 10.48 -6.78 24.32
CA GLU A 367 10.27 -8.10 24.91
C GLU A 367 10.43 -9.23 23.87
N VAL A 368 9.97 -9.04 22.62
CA VAL A 368 10.22 -10.01 21.54
C VAL A 368 11.72 -10.14 21.27
N ALA A 369 12.45 -9.03 21.14
CA ALA A 369 13.89 -9.05 20.86
C ALA A 369 14.68 -9.73 22.00
N GLU A 370 14.33 -9.45 23.25
CA GLU A 370 14.92 -10.08 24.44
C GLU A 370 14.62 -11.58 24.50
N ASN A 371 13.37 -11.99 24.29
CA ASN A 371 12.99 -13.40 24.28
C ASN A 371 13.70 -14.19 23.17
N VAL A 372 13.86 -13.56 21.99
CA VAL A 372 14.63 -14.15 20.89
C VAL A 372 16.10 -14.29 21.29
N ASN A 373 16.69 -13.24 21.85
CA ASN A 373 18.07 -13.24 22.35
C ASN A 373 18.32 -14.33 23.39
N ASP A 374 17.46 -14.44 24.40
CA ASP A 374 17.54 -15.45 25.45
C ASP A 374 17.40 -16.86 24.90
N ALA A 375 16.53 -17.06 23.91
CA ALA A 375 16.36 -18.37 23.27
C ALA A 375 17.64 -18.81 22.53
N VAL A 376 18.35 -17.87 21.89
CA VAL A 376 19.64 -18.11 21.22
C VAL A 376 20.75 -18.38 22.23
N VAL A 377 20.94 -17.51 23.23
CA VAL A 377 22.00 -17.65 24.24
C VAL A 377 21.87 -18.97 25.00
N ASN A 378 20.64 -19.39 25.32
CA ASN A 378 20.37 -20.64 26.04
C ASN A 378 20.41 -21.91 25.16
N SER A 379 20.62 -21.80 23.83
CA SER A 379 20.59 -22.94 22.89
C SER A 379 21.95 -23.60 22.63
N SER A 380 22.95 -23.35 23.49
CA SER A 380 24.37 -23.75 23.33
C SER A 380 24.67 -25.27 23.34
N SER A 381 23.67 -26.16 23.27
CA SER A 381 23.85 -27.57 22.96
C SER A 381 23.26 -27.90 21.59
N SER A 382 24.06 -28.50 20.71
CA SER A 382 23.84 -28.67 19.27
C SER A 382 22.60 -29.50 18.85
N ASP A 383 21.77 -29.97 19.80
CA ASP A 383 20.66 -30.91 19.54
C ASP A 383 19.24 -30.30 19.73
N ASN A 384 19.10 -28.97 19.86
CA ASN A 384 17.80 -28.35 20.18
C ASN A 384 17.27 -27.30 19.17
N LEU A 385 17.67 -27.36 17.90
CA LEU A 385 17.24 -26.40 16.85
C LEU A 385 15.71 -26.37 16.69
N GLU A 386 15.06 -27.54 16.67
CA GLU A 386 13.60 -27.68 16.61
C GLU A 386 12.90 -27.08 17.84
N GLY A 387 13.52 -27.21 19.02
CA GLY A 387 13.02 -26.59 20.26
C GLY A 387 13.18 -25.08 20.27
N THR A 388 14.23 -24.54 19.65
CA THR A 388 14.44 -23.09 19.48
C THR A 388 13.46 -22.50 18.48
N LEU A 389 13.21 -23.17 17.35
CA LEU A 389 12.20 -22.75 16.37
C LEU A 389 10.79 -22.70 16.98
N LYS A 390 10.40 -23.74 17.74
CA LYS A 390 9.11 -23.74 18.47
C LYS A 390 9.02 -22.63 19.51
N ARG A 391 10.13 -22.25 20.16
CA ARG A 391 10.16 -21.11 21.08
C ARG A 391 9.94 -19.80 20.33
N PHE A 392 10.55 -19.61 19.15
CA PHE A 392 10.30 -18.43 18.33
C PHE A 392 8.86 -18.36 17.81
N GLU A 393 8.29 -19.47 17.36
CA GLU A 393 6.87 -19.55 17.00
C GLU A 393 5.98 -19.18 18.20
N GLN A 394 6.30 -19.67 19.40
CA GLN A 394 5.56 -19.31 20.62
C GLN A 394 5.71 -17.84 21.00
N THR A 395 6.90 -17.25 20.88
CA THR A 395 7.12 -15.80 21.12
C THR A 395 6.29 -14.95 20.18
N VAL A 396 6.17 -15.36 18.91
CA VAL A 396 5.34 -14.67 17.91
C VAL A 396 3.85 -14.90 18.16
N LEU A 397 3.42 -16.13 18.47
CA LEU A 397 2.01 -16.47 18.70
C LEU A 397 1.41 -15.82 19.96
N VAL A 398 2.24 -15.40 20.91
CA VAL A 398 1.81 -14.71 22.15
C VAL A 398 1.64 -13.20 21.95
N LEU A 399 2.00 -12.66 20.79
CA LEU A 399 1.80 -11.24 20.48
C LEU A 399 0.31 -10.88 20.53
N ASP A 400 -0.02 -9.94 21.39
CA ASP A 400 -1.34 -9.31 21.38
C ASP A 400 -1.39 -8.27 20.25
N ASP A 401 -2.30 -8.44 19.30
CA ASP A 401 -2.51 -7.49 18.20
C ASP A 401 -3.00 -6.11 18.70
N SER A 402 -3.55 -6.03 19.92
CA SER A 402 -4.15 -4.81 20.44
C SER A 402 -3.15 -3.64 20.53
N PRO A 403 -1.99 -3.76 21.21
CA PRO A 403 -0.94 -2.73 21.22
C PRO A 403 -0.55 -2.23 19.83
N ILE A 404 -0.35 -3.12 18.85
CA ILE A 404 0.04 -2.74 17.48
C ILE A 404 -1.08 -1.93 16.81
N ASN A 405 -2.33 -2.38 16.92
CA ASN A 405 -3.47 -1.67 16.34
C ASN A 405 -3.71 -0.29 16.99
N ILE A 406 -3.51 -0.15 18.30
CA ILE A 406 -3.62 1.13 19.02
C ILE A 406 -2.45 2.05 18.61
N ALA A 407 -1.23 1.52 18.56
CA ALA A 407 -0.04 2.25 18.14
C ALA A 407 -0.14 2.70 16.67
N ARG A 408 -0.77 1.91 15.79
CA ARG A 408 -1.07 2.32 14.41
C ARG A 408 -1.91 3.60 14.36
N ASN A 409 -2.98 3.68 15.15
CA ASN A 409 -3.78 4.91 15.27
C ASN A 409 -2.93 6.07 15.82
N ALA A 410 -2.07 5.78 16.80
CA ALA A 410 -1.20 6.79 17.40
C ALA A 410 -0.16 7.34 16.42
N LEU A 411 0.52 6.48 15.65
CA LEU A 411 1.46 6.84 14.60
C LEU A 411 0.78 7.69 13.53
N PHE A 412 -0.44 7.32 13.16
CA PHE A 412 -1.24 8.11 12.23
C PHE A 412 -1.53 9.51 12.79
N GLY A 413 -2.05 9.62 14.01
CA GLY A 413 -2.29 10.91 14.67
C GLY A 413 -1.03 11.77 14.79
N PHE A 414 0.12 11.14 15.08
CA PHE A 414 1.43 11.80 15.13
C PHE A 414 1.89 12.28 13.76
N SER A 415 1.69 11.49 12.69
CA SER A 415 1.99 11.90 11.32
C SER A 415 1.18 13.13 10.92
N MET A 416 -0.09 13.23 11.34
CA MET A 416 -0.91 14.42 11.10
C MET A 416 -0.35 15.63 11.83
N PHE A 417 0.01 15.48 13.11
CA PHE A 417 0.63 16.55 13.89
C PHE A 417 1.91 17.07 13.21
N CYS A 418 2.76 16.17 12.71
CA CYS A 418 3.97 16.53 11.95
C CYS A 418 3.63 17.25 10.63
N GLY A 419 2.63 16.77 9.88
CA GLY A 419 2.20 17.38 8.61
C GLY A 419 1.55 18.76 8.76
N LEU A 420 0.80 18.99 9.85
CA LEU A 420 0.21 20.30 10.17
C LEU A 420 1.29 21.37 10.41
N GLY A 421 2.43 20.98 10.97
CA GLY A 421 3.58 21.88 11.14
C GLY A 421 4.19 22.38 9.83
N LEU A 422 4.06 21.62 8.73
CA LEU A 422 4.53 22.00 7.40
C LEU A 422 3.54 22.93 6.67
N GLN A 423 2.23 22.67 6.76
CA GLN A 423 1.20 23.52 6.13
C GLN A 423 1.16 24.94 6.72
N LEU A 424 1.43 25.08 8.02
CA LEU A 424 1.49 26.39 8.70
C LEU A 424 2.76 27.20 8.39
N ALA A 425 3.77 26.61 7.74
CA ALA A 425 4.97 27.34 7.31
C ALA A 425 4.74 28.15 6.02
N GLU A 426 3.69 27.84 5.26
CA GLU A 426 3.30 28.57 4.04
C GLU A 426 2.38 29.76 4.34
N ASP A 427 1.60 29.73 5.43
CA ASP A 427 0.72 30.82 5.88
C ASP A 427 1.42 31.74 6.91
N ALA A 428 2.26 32.64 6.43
CA ALA A 428 3.17 33.46 7.25
C ALA A 428 2.52 34.55 8.16
N ASP A 429 1.20 34.70 8.21
CA ASP A 429 0.57 35.91 8.78
C ASP A 429 -0.37 35.72 9.98
N ASN A 430 -0.43 34.54 10.61
CA ASN A 430 -1.23 34.36 11.83
C ASN A 430 -0.38 33.93 13.03
N LEU A 431 -0.44 34.76 14.09
CA LEU A 431 0.04 34.48 15.45
C LEU A 431 -0.62 33.20 15.99
N ASN A 432 -0.05 32.02 15.71
CA ASN A 432 -0.68 30.73 16.00
C ASN A 432 -0.06 30.00 17.23
N PRO A 433 -0.85 29.20 17.98
CA PRO A 433 -0.48 28.55 19.26
C PRO A 433 0.60 27.45 19.18
N LEU A 434 1.05 27.08 17.99
CA LEU A 434 2.07 26.04 17.76
C LEU A 434 3.45 26.71 17.61
N ARG A 435 3.94 27.35 18.68
CA ARG A 435 5.36 27.76 18.74
C ARG A 435 6.22 26.50 18.60
N ARG A 436 6.82 26.35 17.41
CA ARG A 436 7.62 25.22 16.95
C ARG A 436 8.53 24.66 18.06
N GLU A 437 9.21 25.55 18.78
CA GLU A 437 10.21 25.24 19.81
C GLU A 437 9.70 24.46 21.04
N ARG A 438 8.42 24.62 21.46
CA ARG A 438 7.93 23.95 22.69
C ARG A 438 7.68 22.46 22.49
N TRP A 439 7.20 22.10 21.30
CA TRP A 439 6.75 20.73 21.02
C TRP A 439 7.85 19.84 20.44
N ASP A 440 8.93 20.44 19.92
CA ASP A 440 10.12 19.74 19.43
C ASP A 440 10.68 18.68 20.42
N PRO A 441 10.87 18.94 21.72
CA PRO A 441 11.36 17.90 22.65
C PRO A 441 10.38 16.74 22.84
N ILE A 442 9.07 16.99 22.75
CA ILE A 442 8.05 15.93 22.86
C ILE A 442 8.00 15.12 21.56
N LYS A 443 8.08 15.81 20.41
CA LYS A 443 8.19 15.20 19.08
C LYS A 443 9.41 14.30 18.99
N ASP A 444 10.58 14.76 19.43
CA ASP A 444 11.82 13.98 19.43
C ASP A 444 11.75 12.76 20.34
N ARG A 445 11.04 12.84 21.47
CA ARG A 445 10.79 11.68 22.35
C ARG A 445 9.86 10.65 21.72
N ILE A 446 8.86 11.08 20.96
CA ILE A 446 7.98 10.17 20.22
C ILE A 446 8.78 9.51 19.09
N LEU A 447 9.54 10.28 18.32
CA LEU A 447 10.40 9.75 17.25
C LEU A 447 11.45 8.77 17.77
N GLU A 448 12.06 9.04 18.92
CA GLU A 448 12.96 8.12 19.61
C GLU A 448 12.27 6.77 19.93
N GLY A 449 11.04 6.80 20.44
CA GLY A 449 10.26 5.57 20.65
C GLY A 449 9.99 4.82 19.34
N ILE A 450 9.61 5.53 18.27
CA ILE A 450 9.40 4.92 16.95
C ILE A 450 10.70 4.30 16.39
N LEU A 451 11.84 4.96 16.59
CA LEU A 451 13.14 4.45 16.21
C LEU A 451 13.52 3.21 17.03
N ARG A 452 13.30 3.21 18.35
CA ARG A 452 13.49 2.01 19.20
C ARG A 452 12.66 0.85 18.69
N LEU A 453 11.36 1.05 18.41
CA LEU A 453 10.50 0.05 17.80
C LEU A 453 11.10 -0.53 16.49
N PHE A 454 11.59 0.35 15.62
CA PHE A 454 12.24 -0.02 14.36
C PHE A 454 13.53 -0.83 14.59
N PHE A 455 14.37 -0.44 15.54
CA PHE A 455 15.58 -1.18 15.87
C PHE A 455 15.28 -2.52 16.55
N SER A 456 14.27 -2.61 17.42
CA SER A 456 13.92 -3.85 18.12
C SER A 456 13.45 -4.93 17.15
N THR A 457 12.65 -4.59 16.13
CA THR A 457 12.25 -5.57 15.10
C THR A 457 13.42 -6.05 14.26
N GLY A 458 14.35 -5.16 13.89
CA GLY A 458 15.55 -5.55 13.15
C GLY A 458 16.52 -6.36 14.01
N ALA A 459 16.66 -6.03 15.29
CA ALA A 459 17.51 -6.77 16.22
C ALA A 459 16.98 -8.19 16.43
N ALA A 460 15.67 -8.36 16.64
CA ALA A 460 15.05 -9.68 16.74
C ALA A 460 15.34 -10.54 15.50
N GLU A 461 15.23 -9.98 14.29
CA GLU A 461 15.55 -10.71 13.06
C GLU A 461 17.06 -10.99 12.90
N ALA A 462 17.92 -10.02 13.22
CA ALA A 462 19.37 -10.19 13.16
C ALA A 462 19.84 -11.33 14.08
N ILE A 463 19.29 -11.36 15.29
CA ILE A 463 19.58 -12.41 16.28
C ILE A 463 19.03 -13.76 15.78
N ALA A 464 17.79 -13.81 15.29
CA ALA A 464 17.22 -15.03 14.73
C ALA A 464 18.01 -15.56 13.52
N SER A 465 18.54 -14.66 12.67
CA SER A 465 19.35 -15.00 11.50
C SER A 465 20.67 -15.68 11.86
N SER A 466 21.21 -15.41 13.05
CA SER A 466 22.41 -16.08 13.55
C SER A 466 22.18 -17.55 13.89
N CYS A 467 20.93 -17.97 14.11
CA CYS A 467 20.57 -19.37 14.32
C CYS A 467 20.35 -20.12 13.00
N CYS A 468 19.38 -19.70 12.21
CA CYS A 468 19.04 -20.30 10.92
C CYS A 468 18.15 -19.39 10.07
N HIS A 469 18.02 -19.73 8.78
CA HIS A 469 17.20 -18.96 7.84
C HIS A 469 15.71 -19.06 8.18
N GLU A 470 15.24 -20.22 8.63
CA GLU A 470 13.87 -20.46 9.06
C GLU A 470 13.47 -19.58 10.26
N ALA A 471 14.38 -19.35 11.21
CA ALA A 471 14.14 -18.46 12.34
C ALA A 471 13.98 -16.99 11.92
N SER A 472 14.85 -16.52 11.01
CA SER A 472 14.71 -15.18 10.41
C SER A 472 13.39 -15.05 9.66
N LEU A 473 12.98 -16.07 8.90
CA LEU A 473 11.69 -16.08 8.18
C LEU A 473 10.49 -15.96 9.12
N ILE A 474 10.51 -16.64 10.29
CA ILE A 474 9.42 -16.57 11.28
C ILE A 474 9.26 -15.14 11.78
N ILE A 475 10.35 -14.50 12.22
CA ILE A 475 10.33 -13.11 12.70
C ILE A 475 9.95 -12.15 11.57
N ALA A 476 10.49 -12.32 10.38
CA ALA A 476 10.22 -11.46 9.24
C ALA A 476 8.75 -11.54 8.77
N SER A 477 8.12 -12.71 8.91
CA SER A 477 6.72 -12.92 8.52
C SER A 477 5.74 -12.16 9.41
N THR A 478 6.07 -11.90 10.68
CA THR A 478 5.21 -11.10 11.60
C THR A 478 4.95 -9.69 11.07
N ARG A 479 5.91 -9.12 10.33
CA ARG A 479 5.75 -7.76 9.77
C ARG A 479 4.72 -7.70 8.64
N LEU A 480 4.45 -8.83 7.98
CA LEU A 480 3.47 -8.91 6.90
C LEU A 480 2.02 -8.88 7.40
N GLU A 481 1.78 -9.15 8.68
CA GLU A 481 0.44 -9.10 9.28
C GLU A 481 -0.06 -7.65 9.42
N HIS A 482 0.87 -6.68 9.52
CA HIS A 482 0.55 -5.28 9.75
C HIS A 482 1.34 -4.32 8.82
N PRO A 483 1.16 -4.39 7.49
CA PRO A 483 1.98 -3.64 6.53
C PRO A 483 1.86 -2.12 6.71
N HIS A 484 0.63 -1.60 6.89
CA HIS A 484 0.40 -0.16 7.09
C HIS A 484 1.01 0.40 8.38
N PHE A 485 1.08 -0.42 9.43
CA PHE A 485 1.76 -0.03 10.66
C PHE A 485 3.25 0.20 10.39
N TRP A 486 3.90 -0.75 9.73
CA TRP A 486 5.32 -0.65 9.39
C TRP A 486 5.63 0.42 8.35
N GLU A 487 4.72 0.73 7.43
CA GLU A 487 4.82 1.89 6.53
C GLU A 487 4.83 3.22 7.30
N LEU A 488 3.97 3.37 8.31
CA LEU A 488 3.93 4.58 9.16
C LEU A 488 5.19 4.70 10.03
N VAL A 489 5.70 3.58 10.56
CA VAL A 489 6.99 3.53 11.27
C VAL A 489 8.11 3.98 10.33
N ALA A 490 8.23 3.37 9.15
CA ALA A 490 9.24 3.70 8.15
C ALA A 490 9.22 5.19 7.75
N SER A 491 8.03 5.73 7.45
CA SER A 491 7.87 7.14 7.10
C SER A 491 8.31 8.06 8.24
N SER A 492 7.97 7.72 9.48
CA SER A 492 8.38 8.50 10.67
C SER A 492 9.89 8.42 10.91
N VAL A 493 10.50 7.26 10.65
CA VAL A 493 11.95 7.06 10.75
C VAL A 493 12.71 7.89 9.71
N VAL A 494 12.27 7.90 8.45
CA VAL A 494 12.87 8.72 7.39
C VAL A 494 12.80 10.21 7.73
N ASN A 495 11.70 10.65 8.35
CA ASN A 495 11.47 12.05 8.73
C ASN A 495 11.98 12.42 10.14
N SER A 496 12.69 11.52 10.83
CA SER A 496 13.18 11.76 12.19
C SER A 496 14.34 12.76 12.26
N SER A 497 14.50 13.43 13.40
CA SER A 497 15.58 14.38 13.65
C SER A 497 16.89 13.66 13.96
N LEU A 498 18.03 14.32 13.73
CA LEU A 498 19.36 13.80 14.11
C LEU A 498 19.45 13.47 15.61
N TYR A 499 18.84 14.31 16.45
CA TYR A 499 18.84 14.13 17.90
C TYR A 499 18.04 12.90 18.34
N ALA A 500 16.86 12.67 17.76
CA ALA A 500 16.08 11.46 18.04
C ALA A 500 16.82 10.18 17.60
N ARG A 501 17.49 10.23 16.44
CA ARG A 501 18.32 9.13 15.90
C ARG A 501 19.48 8.77 16.82
N ASP A 502 20.28 9.76 17.23
CA ASP A 502 21.43 9.55 18.12
C ASP A 502 21.02 8.95 19.48
N ARG A 503 19.92 9.43 20.07
CA ARG A 503 19.42 8.85 21.33
C ARG A 503 18.92 7.42 21.17
N ALA A 504 18.20 7.12 20.10
CA ALA A 504 17.71 5.78 19.84
C ALA A 504 18.87 4.79 19.60
N LEU A 505 19.89 5.19 18.83
CA LEU A 505 21.11 4.38 18.61
C LEU A 505 21.82 4.05 19.94
N LYS A 506 22.09 5.07 20.76
CA LYS A 506 22.69 4.88 22.09
C LYS A 506 21.83 4.00 23.00
N SER A 507 20.51 4.12 22.91
CA SER A 507 19.59 3.27 23.66
C SER A 507 19.74 1.79 23.28
N VAL A 508 19.93 1.49 21.99
CA VAL A 508 20.10 0.11 21.50
C VAL A 508 21.50 -0.42 21.83
N GLU A 509 22.54 0.41 21.74
CA GLU A 509 23.91 0.04 22.15
C GLU A 509 23.99 -0.33 23.63
N LEU A 510 23.29 0.42 24.49
CA LEU A 510 23.25 0.18 25.94
C LEU A 510 22.36 -1.01 26.35
N TRP A 511 21.61 -1.60 25.41
CA TRP A 511 20.64 -2.65 25.70
C TRP A 511 21.30 -4.02 25.95
N GLY A 512 22.51 -4.25 25.41
CA GLY A 512 23.28 -5.47 25.68
C GLY A 512 22.78 -6.73 24.96
N LEU A 513 22.03 -6.58 23.87
CA LEU A 513 21.67 -7.69 22.98
C LEU A 513 22.89 -8.23 22.21
N THR A 514 22.81 -9.47 21.72
CA THR A 514 23.90 -10.10 20.95
C THR A 514 24.18 -9.42 19.59
N LYS A 515 23.22 -8.65 19.07
CA LYS A 515 23.37 -7.86 17.84
C LYS A 515 23.03 -6.39 18.13
N GLY A 516 23.94 -5.49 17.75
CA GLY A 516 23.80 -4.05 17.91
C GLY A 516 22.89 -3.38 16.87
N PRO A 517 22.79 -2.02 16.90
CA PRO A 517 21.95 -1.25 15.99
C PRO A 517 22.29 -1.45 14.51
N ILE A 518 23.57 -1.66 14.17
CA ILE A 518 24.00 -1.88 12.78
C ILE A 518 23.52 -3.24 12.27
N GLY A 519 23.64 -4.29 13.09
CA GLY A 519 23.12 -5.62 12.77
C GLY A 519 21.61 -5.60 12.54
N SER A 520 20.89 -4.83 13.37
CA SER A 520 19.46 -4.59 13.20
C SER A 520 19.12 -3.93 11.86
N LEU A 521 19.86 -2.89 11.47
CA LEU A 521 19.66 -2.19 10.20
C LEU A 521 19.93 -3.10 8.99
N TYR A 522 20.98 -3.91 9.04
CA TYR A 522 21.29 -4.87 7.99
C TYR A 522 20.24 -5.97 7.86
N ALA A 523 19.71 -6.49 8.97
CA ALA A 523 18.64 -7.47 8.95
C ALA A 523 17.38 -6.93 8.28
N ILE A 524 17.01 -5.67 8.55
CA ILE A 524 15.86 -5.03 7.88
C ILE A 524 16.14 -4.82 6.38
N LEU A 525 17.34 -4.35 6.04
CA LEU A 525 17.72 -4.06 4.66
C LEU A 525 17.71 -5.33 3.78
N PHE A 526 18.20 -6.45 4.33
CA PHE A 526 18.35 -7.73 3.65
C PHE A 526 17.36 -8.81 4.15
N SER A 527 16.22 -8.37 4.69
CA SER A 527 15.18 -9.25 5.22
C SER A 527 14.72 -10.28 4.18
N SER A 528 14.50 -11.51 4.65
CA SER A 528 13.94 -12.61 3.83
C SER A 528 12.49 -12.36 3.38
N LYS A 529 11.78 -11.44 4.06
CA LYS A 529 10.48 -10.89 3.67
C LYS A 529 10.60 -9.36 3.56
N PRO A 530 11.00 -8.81 2.41
CA PRO A 530 11.28 -7.39 2.29
C PRO A 530 9.99 -6.54 2.33
N ILE A 531 10.01 -5.45 3.11
CA ILE A 531 9.01 -4.39 3.07
C ILE A 531 9.72 -3.13 2.54
N PRO A 532 9.40 -2.64 1.32
CA PRO A 532 10.16 -1.59 0.65
C PRO A 532 10.34 -0.31 1.49
N SER A 533 9.30 0.09 2.21
CA SER A 533 9.33 1.28 3.07
C SER A 533 10.34 1.13 4.23
N LEU A 534 10.41 -0.05 4.86
CA LEU A 534 11.37 -0.31 5.94
C LEU A 534 12.80 -0.41 5.42
N GLN A 535 13.01 -1.01 4.24
CA GLN A 535 14.33 -1.07 3.60
C GLN A 535 14.85 0.33 3.27
N LEU A 536 13.98 1.20 2.75
CA LEU A 536 14.33 2.61 2.53
C LEU A 536 14.71 3.31 3.84
N ALA A 537 13.95 3.09 4.91
CA ALA A 537 14.25 3.66 6.23
C ALA A 537 15.59 3.17 6.79
N ALA A 538 15.89 1.87 6.67
CA ALA A 538 17.17 1.28 7.07
C ALA A 538 18.33 1.87 6.28
N TYR A 539 18.18 1.96 4.96
CA TYR A 539 19.18 2.56 4.07
C TYR A 539 19.43 4.03 4.42
N VAL A 540 18.38 4.81 4.67
CA VAL A 540 18.50 6.22 5.06
C VAL A 540 19.30 6.34 6.36
N ILE A 541 19.04 5.52 7.38
CA ILE A 541 19.81 5.57 8.64
C ILE A 541 21.27 5.17 8.42
N LEU A 542 21.52 4.07 7.70
CA LEU A 542 22.88 3.58 7.41
C LEU A 542 23.72 4.59 6.62
N SER A 543 23.08 5.39 5.77
CA SER A 543 23.76 6.38 4.92
C SER A 543 24.10 7.69 5.64
N MET A 544 23.78 7.82 6.93
CA MET A 544 23.98 9.05 7.69
C MET A 544 25.19 8.96 8.63
N GLU A 545 25.92 10.07 8.76
CA GLU A 545 26.98 10.19 9.77
C GLU A 545 26.39 10.26 11.19
N PRO A 546 26.98 9.59 12.20
CA PRO A 546 28.21 8.80 12.17
C PRO A 546 28.01 7.30 11.85
N VAL A 547 26.77 6.84 11.64
CA VAL A 547 26.43 5.43 11.40
C VAL A 547 27.11 4.89 10.15
N SER A 548 27.26 5.70 9.10
CA SER A 548 28.00 5.34 7.88
C SER A 548 29.45 4.91 8.14
N HIS A 549 30.13 5.56 9.09
CA HIS A 549 31.50 5.19 9.46
C HIS A 549 31.55 3.93 10.33
N LEU A 550 30.62 3.76 11.28
CA LEU A 550 30.54 2.58 12.15
C LEU A 550 30.03 1.33 11.41
N ALA A 551 29.16 1.49 10.42
CA ALA A 551 28.65 0.41 9.57
C ALA A 551 29.73 -0.20 8.66
N ILE A 552 30.83 0.55 8.43
CA ILE A 552 31.99 0.15 7.63
C ILE A 552 33.18 -0.25 8.51
N ILE A 553 33.33 0.39 9.67
CA ILE A 553 34.42 0.19 10.64
C ILE A 553 33.76 -0.34 11.92
N GLY A 554 33.77 -1.66 12.12
CA GLY A 554 32.98 -2.35 13.16
C GLY A 554 33.01 -1.74 14.58
N GLU A 555 31.92 -2.00 15.33
CA GLU A 555 31.75 -1.70 16.75
C GLU A 555 32.85 -2.35 17.60
N ASP A 556 33.94 -1.65 17.90
CA ASP A 556 34.77 -1.92 19.09
C ASP A 556 35.66 -0.72 19.45
N THR A 557 35.02 0.39 19.84
CA THR A 557 35.74 1.44 20.58
C THR A 557 35.00 1.90 21.84
N ALA A 558 33.84 1.31 22.18
CA ALA A 558 33.00 1.77 23.28
C ALA A 558 33.17 1.00 24.60
N CYS A 559 33.95 -0.09 24.67
CA CYS A 559 34.06 -0.90 25.89
C CYS A 559 35.31 -0.68 26.78
N HIS A 560 36.18 0.30 26.49
CA HIS A 560 37.32 0.58 27.37
C HIS A 560 37.55 2.08 27.61
N LEU A 561 36.63 2.71 28.35
CA LEU A 561 36.90 3.97 29.06
C LEU A 561 36.46 3.88 30.53
N ASP A 562 36.90 2.83 31.22
CA ASP A 562 37.05 2.88 32.68
C ASP A 562 38.55 2.93 32.99
N SER A 563 39.07 4.15 33.08
CA SER A 563 40.42 4.39 33.60
C SER A 563 40.37 4.51 35.12
N ASP A 564 40.70 3.43 35.81
CA ASP A 564 41.11 3.47 37.21
C ASP A 564 42.61 3.88 37.28
N PRO A 565 43.02 4.87 38.09
CA PRO A 565 44.35 5.45 38.01
C PRO A 565 45.32 4.84 39.04
N THR A 566 45.88 3.65 38.78
CA THR A 566 47.03 3.16 39.57
C THR A 566 47.94 2.18 38.79
N GLY A 567 49.13 2.69 38.47
CA GLY A 567 50.41 2.03 38.13
C GLY A 567 50.48 0.53 37.84
N ASN A 568 50.96 0.18 36.63
CA ASN A 568 52.37 -0.16 36.40
C ASN A 568 52.63 -0.38 34.90
N GLN A 569 53.80 0.07 34.46
CA GLN A 569 54.38 -0.27 33.17
C GLN A 569 54.67 -1.78 33.14
N ASP A 570 54.20 -2.50 32.12
CA ASP A 570 55.06 -3.38 31.34
C ASP A 570 54.38 -3.87 30.05
N SER A 571 55.23 -3.99 29.04
CA SER A 571 54.96 -4.23 27.63
C SER A 571 54.29 -5.56 27.32
N CYS A 572 53.22 -5.53 26.49
CA CYS A 572 52.97 -6.56 25.48
C CYS A 572 52.15 -5.95 24.33
N ARG A 573 52.84 -5.65 23.22
CA ARG A 573 52.22 -5.51 21.90
C ARG A 573 51.62 -6.87 21.55
N LEU A 574 50.30 -6.98 21.57
CA LEU A 574 49.58 -8.11 20.98
C LEU A 574 48.83 -7.58 19.76
N ASP A 575 49.29 -8.05 18.60
CA ASP A 575 48.58 -7.99 17.33
C ASP A 575 47.15 -8.54 17.50
N LEU A 576 46.16 -7.66 17.50
CA LEU A 576 44.78 -8.01 17.13
C LEU A 576 44.49 -7.21 15.85
N SER A 577 45.02 -7.74 14.74
CA SER A 577 44.81 -7.22 13.40
C SER A 577 44.41 -8.36 12.48
N LYS A 578 43.41 -8.09 11.63
CA LYS A 578 42.97 -8.85 10.44
C LYS A 578 41.91 -9.94 10.60
N GLU A 579 41.72 -10.60 11.74
CA GLU A 579 40.71 -11.69 11.83
C GLU A 579 39.26 -11.21 11.99
N GLU A 580 38.98 -10.12 12.70
CA GLU A 580 37.59 -9.63 12.90
C GLU A 580 37.04 -8.79 11.73
N ASN A 581 37.92 -8.07 11.00
CA ASN A 581 37.55 -7.43 9.72
C ASN A 581 37.17 -8.46 8.65
N VAL A 582 37.69 -9.68 8.76
CA VAL A 582 37.36 -10.80 7.88
C VAL A 582 35.96 -11.31 8.21
N HIS A 583 35.56 -11.37 9.49
CA HIS A 583 34.25 -11.85 9.91
C HIS A 583 33.08 -10.94 9.47
N LEU A 584 33.22 -9.62 9.54
CA LEU A 584 32.20 -8.67 9.01
C LEU A 584 32.11 -8.70 7.48
N ARG A 585 33.26 -8.85 6.80
CA ARG A 585 33.31 -8.96 5.34
C ARG A 585 32.74 -10.30 4.86
N GLU A 586 32.90 -11.36 5.65
CA GLU A 586 32.29 -12.67 5.45
C GLU A 586 30.80 -12.66 5.78
N GLU A 587 30.34 -11.95 6.81
CA GLU A 587 28.92 -11.82 7.17
C GLU A 587 28.18 -10.97 6.12
N ILE A 588 28.76 -9.84 5.67
CA ILE A 588 28.26 -9.04 4.55
C ILE A 588 28.32 -9.86 3.24
N SER A 589 29.40 -10.59 2.97
CA SER A 589 29.46 -11.48 1.78
C SER A 589 28.43 -12.59 1.87
N PHE A 590 28.20 -13.18 3.04
CA PHE A 590 27.25 -14.27 3.26
C PHE A 590 25.80 -13.79 3.13
N MET A 591 25.48 -12.58 3.62
CA MET A 591 24.19 -11.95 3.41
C MET A 591 23.98 -11.56 1.94
N ILE A 592 25.03 -11.10 1.24
CA ILE A 592 24.98 -10.77 -0.19
C ILE A 592 24.89 -12.04 -1.07
N GLU A 593 25.57 -13.12 -0.71
CA GLU A 593 25.49 -14.42 -1.38
C GLU A 593 24.14 -15.11 -1.17
N ARG A 594 23.42 -14.79 -0.08
CA ARG A 594 22.06 -15.26 0.22
C ARG A 594 20.95 -14.32 -0.24
N LEU A 595 21.26 -13.21 -0.92
CA LEU A 595 20.25 -12.35 -1.54
C LEU A 595 19.39 -13.18 -2.50
N PRO A 596 18.06 -13.22 -2.34
CA PRO A 596 17.20 -13.77 -3.39
C PRO A 596 17.43 -12.97 -4.68
N TYR A 597 17.53 -13.70 -5.81
CA TYR A 597 17.71 -13.15 -7.16
C TYR A 597 16.70 -12.02 -7.48
N GLU A 598 15.58 -12.00 -6.78
CA GLU A 598 14.47 -11.04 -6.84
C GLU A 598 14.84 -9.60 -6.38
N ILE A 599 15.90 -9.40 -5.57
CA ILE A 599 16.36 -8.04 -5.19
C ILE A 599 17.10 -7.34 -6.34
N LEU A 600 17.73 -8.11 -7.24
CA LEU A 600 18.32 -7.58 -8.47
C LEU A 600 17.25 -7.21 -9.53
N GLU A 601 16.02 -7.73 -9.36
CA GLU A 601 14.83 -7.34 -10.14
C GLU A 601 14.08 -6.13 -9.54
N MET A 602 14.56 -5.53 -8.43
CA MET A 602 13.94 -4.32 -7.90
C MET A 602 13.97 -3.21 -8.95
N ASP A 603 12.78 -2.93 -9.47
CA ASP A 603 12.43 -1.90 -10.44
C ASP A 603 12.57 -0.51 -9.78
N LEU A 604 13.79 -0.15 -9.37
CA LEU A 604 14.13 1.14 -8.76
C LEU A 604 13.97 2.24 -9.81
N VAL A 605 12.84 2.94 -9.75
CA VAL A 605 12.47 4.06 -10.60
C VAL A 605 13.62 5.07 -10.70
N ALA A 606 13.88 5.57 -11.91
CA ALA A 606 14.93 6.54 -12.24
C ALA A 606 15.04 7.78 -11.32
N GLN A 607 13.99 8.15 -10.57
CA GLN A 607 14.03 9.21 -9.56
C GLN A 607 14.82 8.85 -8.29
N GLN A 608 14.93 7.57 -7.91
CA GLN A 608 15.71 7.12 -6.75
C GLN A 608 17.22 7.06 -7.05
N ARG A 609 17.61 6.95 -8.33
CA ARG A 609 19.03 6.99 -8.77
C ARG A 609 19.66 8.37 -8.59
N ALA A 610 18.86 9.44 -8.70
CA ALA A 610 19.32 10.80 -8.44
C ALA A 610 19.51 11.08 -6.93
N GLY A 611 18.73 10.42 -6.06
CA GLY A 611 18.89 10.53 -4.61
C GLY A 611 20.19 9.93 -4.10
N LEU A 612 20.62 8.80 -4.67
CA LEU A 612 21.86 8.10 -4.28
C LEU A 612 23.13 8.93 -4.54
N ALA A 613 23.12 9.78 -5.57
CA ALA A 613 24.28 10.59 -5.96
C ALA A 613 24.35 11.96 -5.28
N ILE A 614 23.23 12.45 -4.69
CA ILE A 614 23.16 13.80 -4.10
C ILE A 614 23.48 13.79 -2.60
N TYR A 615 23.33 12.66 -1.90
CA TYR A 615 23.52 12.56 -0.45
C TYR A 615 24.82 11.88 0.01
N ALA A 616 25.65 11.37 -0.90
CA ALA A 616 26.95 10.81 -0.52
C ALA A 616 27.99 11.92 -0.34
N ASP A 617 28.61 11.99 0.85
CA ASP A 617 29.87 12.69 1.04
C ASP A 617 30.92 12.21 0.02
N ARG A 618 31.84 13.10 -0.37
CA ARG A 618 32.84 12.84 -1.42
C ARG A 618 33.73 11.64 -1.12
N SER A 619 33.91 11.29 0.16
CA SER A 619 34.72 10.14 0.60
C SER A 619 33.97 8.81 0.40
N ALA A 620 32.76 8.69 0.93
CA ALA A 620 31.88 7.51 0.84
C ALA A 620 31.50 7.17 -0.61
N SER A 621 31.35 8.18 -1.48
CA SER A 621 31.06 7.97 -2.90
C SER A 621 32.14 7.13 -3.62
N SER A 622 33.41 7.26 -3.22
CA SER A 622 34.53 6.54 -3.85
C SER A 622 34.59 5.06 -3.46
N GLU A 623 34.23 4.75 -2.21
CA GLU A 623 34.22 3.39 -1.67
C GLU A 623 33.03 2.60 -2.21
N ILE A 624 31.86 3.23 -2.27
CA ILE A 624 30.66 2.67 -2.90
C ILE A 624 30.92 2.41 -4.39
N GLU A 625 31.54 3.36 -5.11
CA GLU A 625 31.91 3.15 -6.53
C GLU A 625 32.88 1.97 -6.70
N SER A 626 33.87 1.83 -5.81
CA SER A 626 34.83 0.73 -5.80
C SER A 626 34.17 -0.62 -5.54
N PHE A 627 33.29 -0.69 -4.54
CA PHE A 627 32.52 -1.88 -4.19
C PHE A 627 31.60 -2.31 -5.35
N THR A 628 30.80 -1.38 -5.86
CA THR A 628 29.89 -1.65 -6.99
C THR A 628 30.65 -2.10 -8.22
N LYS A 629 31.81 -1.48 -8.53
CA LYS A 629 32.64 -1.88 -9.67
C LYS A 629 33.20 -3.30 -9.54
N THR A 630 33.50 -3.73 -8.32
CA THR A 630 34.18 -5.01 -8.07
C THR A 630 33.19 -6.17 -7.94
N TRP A 631 32.07 -5.97 -7.25
CA TRP A 631 31.17 -7.06 -6.85
C TRP A 631 29.80 -7.02 -7.54
N CYS A 632 29.22 -5.83 -7.74
CA CYS A 632 27.87 -5.71 -8.28
C CYS A 632 27.82 -5.58 -9.81
N SER A 633 28.72 -4.79 -10.40
CA SER A 633 28.71 -4.46 -11.83
C SER A 633 29.01 -5.68 -12.73
N PRO A 634 29.99 -6.56 -12.42
CA PRO A 634 30.32 -7.67 -13.31
C PRO A 634 29.15 -8.62 -13.62
N PRO A 635 28.35 -9.12 -12.66
CA PRO A 635 27.22 -9.99 -12.97
C PRO A 635 26.10 -9.25 -13.72
N LEU A 636 25.82 -7.99 -13.36
CA LEU A 636 24.80 -7.16 -14.03
C LEU A 636 25.15 -6.89 -15.50
N ILE A 637 26.39 -6.49 -15.78
CA ILE A 637 26.87 -6.26 -17.14
C ILE A 637 26.85 -7.58 -17.93
N ALA A 638 27.26 -8.68 -17.30
CA ALA A 638 27.24 -9.99 -17.96
C ALA A 638 25.82 -10.44 -18.35
N ASP A 639 24.83 -10.19 -17.47
CA ASP A 639 23.44 -10.53 -17.75
C ASP A 639 22.85 -9.64 -18.85
N GLU A 640 23.02 -8.32 -18.79
CA GLU A 640 22.57 -7.38 -19.84
C GLU A 640 23.11 -7.76 -21.22
N LEU A 641 24.43 -7.99 -21.32
CA LEU A 641 25.07 -8.39 -22.57
C LEU A 641 24.59 -9.78 -23.03
N SER A 642 24.23 -10.67 -22.10
CA SER A 642 23.66 -11.99 -22.39
C SER A 642 22.23 -11.88 -22.92
N GLN A 643 21.39 -11.03 -22.32
CA GLN A 643 20.03 -10.76 -22.76
C GLN A 643 20.00 -10.16 -24.16
N ILE A 644 20.86 -9.16 -24.43
CA ILE A 644 21.01 -8.56 -25.77
C ILE A 644 21.46 -9.60 -26.79
N LYS A 645 22.39 -10.50 -26.42
CA LYS A 645 22.83 -11.57 -27.32
C LYS A 645 21.73 -12.60 -27.60
N LYS A 646 20.86 -12.88 -26.63
CA LYS A 646 19.70 -13.78 -26.77
C LYS A 646 18.57 -13.15 -27.58
N ALA A 647 18.41 -11.82 -27.51
CA ALA A 647 17.45 -11.08 -28.31
C ALA A 647 17.84 -11.21 -29.80
N SER A 648 17.09 -12.03 -30.55
CA SER A 648 17.32 -12.22 -31.97
C SER A 648 16.85 -10.98 -32.73
N PHE A 649 17.80 -10.16 -33.18
CA PHE A 649 17.53 -8.97 -34.01
C PHE A 649 17.57 -9.26 -35.53
N ALA A 650 17.35 -10.51 -35.95
CA ALA A 650 17.55 -10.96 -37.34
C ALA A 650 16.78 -10.09 -38.36
N ASP A 651 17.52 -9.29 -39.12
CA ASP A 651 17.05 -8.45 -40.23
C ASP A 651 18.25 -8.19 -41.16
N ASP A 652 18.03 -8.19 -42.48
CA ASP A 652 19.07 -7.96 -43.48
C ASP A 652 19.68 -6.55 -43.40
N ASN A 653 18.92 -5.59 -42.83
CA ASN A 653 19.34 -4.19 -42.71
C ASN A 653 19.88 -3.83 -41.31
N PHE A 654 19.95 -4.80 -40.38
CA PHE A 654 20.30 -4.53 -38.99
C PHE A 654 21.15 -5.63 -38.36
N SER A 655 22.26 -5.26 -37.74
CA SER A 655 23.15 -6.20 -37.04
C SER A 655 23.56 -5.67 -35.68
N VAL A 656 23.59 -6.55 -34.67
CA VAL A 656 24.06 -6.22 -33.32
C VAL A 656 25.28 -7.07 -33.00
N SER A 657 26.36 -6.43 -32.58
CA SER A 657 27.58 -7.07 -32.09
C SER A 657 27.82 -6.71 -30.63
N VAL A 658 28.21 -7.70 -29.84
CA VAL A 658 28.36 -7.58 -28.39
C VAL A 658 29.80 -7.91 -28.01
N SER A 659 30.49 -6.94 -27.40
CA SER A 659 31.86 -7.07 -26.91
C SER A 659 31.87 -7.19 -25.39
N LYS A 660 32.07 -8.42 -24.89
CA LYS A 660 32.14 -8.69 -23.45
C LYS A 660 33.34 -8.04 -22.77
N SER A 661 34.49 -7.96 -23.45
CA SER A 661 35.71 -7.38 -22.87
C SER A 661 35.68 -5.85 -22.80
N ALA A 662 34.91 -5.20 -23.67
CA ALA A 662 34.78 -3.74 -23.70
C ALA A 662 33.51 -3.23 -22.99
N HIS A 663 32.66 -4.14 -22.46
CA HIS A 663 31.31 -3.83 -21.97
C HIS A 663 30.50 -3.00 -22.98
N GLU A 664 30.63 -3.33 -24.25
CA GLU A 664 30.15 -2.52 -25.37
C GLU A 664 29.22 -3.31 -26.28
N VAL A 665 28.17 -2.65 -26.75
CA VAL A 665 27.24 -3.16 -27.76
C VAL A 665 27.23 -2.19 -28.93
N VAL A 666 27.42 -2.71 -30.14
CA VAL A 666 27.35 -1.94 -31.38
C VAL A 666 26.18 -2.46 -32.21
N ALA A 667 25.18 -1.62 -32.39
CA ALA A 667 24.04 -1.86 -33.27
C ALA A 667 24.21 -1.05 -34.56
N THR A 668 24.29 -1.75 -35.69
CA THR A 668 24.49 -1.16 -37.01
C THR A 668 23.22 -1.30 -37.83
N TYR A 669 22.69 -0.17 -38.29
CA TYR A 669 21.59 -0.10 -39.24
C TYR A 669 22.11 0.36 -40.60
N THR A 670 21.78 -0.35 -41.68
CA THR A 670 22.17 0.02 -43.06
C THR A 670 21.03 -0.24 -44.04
N LYS A 671 20.62 0.77 -44.80
CA LYS A 671 19.58 0.69 -45.84
C LYS A 671 19.87 1.68 -46.97
N ASP A 672 19.89 1.20 -48.21
CA ASP A 672 20.05 2.03 -49.43
C ASP A 672 21.25 3.02 -49.38
N GLU A 673 22.44 2.53 -49.03
CA GLU A 673 23.69 3.32 -48.84
C GLU A 673 23.66 4.36 -47.68
N THR A 674 22.55 4.44 -46.94
CA THR A 674 22.45 5.21 -45.70
C THR A 674 22.55 4.28 -44.49
N GLY A 675 23.18 4.74 -43.42
CA GLY A 675 23.38 3.87 -42.26
C GLY A 675 23.93 4.58 -41.04
N MET A 676 23.70 3.98 -39.87
CA MET A 676 24.11 4.52 -38.58
C MET A 676 24.59 3.42 -37.64
N ASP A 677 25.68 3.68 -36.93
CA ASP A 677 26.15 2.79 -35.86
C ASP A 677 25.85 3.44 -34.50
N LEU A 678 25.07 2.74 -33.69
CA LEU A 678 24.78 3.06 -32.29
C LEU A 678 25.70 2.24 -31.40
N VAL A 679 26.46 2.93 -30.55
CA VAL A 679 27.40 2.33 -29.61
C VAL A 679 26.88 2.57 -28.19
N ILE A 680 26.67 1.49 -27.44
CA ILE A 680 26.21 1.52 -26.05
C ILE A 680 27.32 0.93 -25.19
N ARG A 681 27.85 1.70 -24.24
CA ARG A 681 28.92 1.27 -23.32
C ARG A 681 28.41 1.27 -21.89
N LEU A 682 28.46 0.11 -21.24
CA LEU A 682 28.14 -0.01 -19.83
C LEU A 682 29.38 0.39 -19.01
N PRO A 683 29.27 1.39 -18.11
CA PRO A 683 30.40 1.79 -17.28
C PRO A 683 30.78 0.67 -16.32
N ALA A 684 32.05 0.64 -15.91
CA ALA A 684 32.53 -0.36 -14.95
C ALA A 684 31.86 -0.27 -13.58
N SER A 685 31.22 0.87 -13.26
CA SER A 685 30.42 1.11 -12.05
C SER A 685 28.91 1.08 -12.33
N TYR A 686 28.45 0.32 -13.33
CA TYR A 686 27.03 0.16 -13.63
C TYR A 686 26.30 -0.52 -12.45
N PRO A 687 25.17 0.02 -11.93
CA PRO A 687 24.32 1.08 -12.49
C PRO A 687 24.52 2.49 -11.91
N LEU A 688 25.54 2.74 -11.07
CA LEU A 688 25.77 4.04 -10.43
C LEU A 688 26.07 5.15 -11.43
N ARG A 689 26.81 4.83 -12.51
CA ARG A 689 27.01 5.75 -13.63
C ARG A 689 26.04 5.40 -14.76
N PRO A 690 25.51 6.42 -15.45
CA PRO A 690 24.63 6.18 -16.58
C PRO A 690 25.37 5.46 -17.70
N VAL A 691 24.63 4.65 -18.45
CA VAL A 691 25.13 4.01 -19.68
C VAL A 691 25.50 5.09 -20.69
N ASP A 692 26.69 4.98 -21.26
CA ASP A 692 27.17 5.88 -22.30
C ASP A 692 26.62 5.43 -23.65
N VAL A 693 26.11 6.38 -24.42
CA VAL A 693 25.48 6.14 -25.72
C VAL A 693 26.11 7.10 -26.71
N ASP A 694 26.61 6.56 -27.81
CA ASP A 694 27.31 7.31 -28.84
C ASP A 694 26.90 6.82 -30.24
N CYS A 695 27.13 7.66 -31.24
CA CYS A 695 26.80 7.39 -32.63
C CYS A 695 28.01 7.68 -33.51
N THR A 696 28.78 6.65 -33.85
CA THR A 696 30.14 6.79 -34.41
C THR A 696 30.17 6.84 -35.94
N ARG A 697 29.23 6.18 -36.62
CA ARG A 697 29.11 6.20 -38.09
C ARG A 697 27.76 6.78 -38.48
N SER A 698 27.74 7.75 -39.39
CA SER A 698 26.53 8.26 -40.03
C SER A 698 26.79 8.44 -41.53
N LEU A 699 26.12 7.62 -42.35
CA LEU A 699 26.18 7.67 -43.80
C LEU A 699 24.82 8.17 -44.32
N GLY A 700 24.82 9.28 -45.06
CA GLY A 700 23.60 9.87 -45.62
C GLY A 700 22.63 10.51 -44.62
N ILE A 701 23.05 10.74 -43.36
CA ILE A 701 22.24 11.35 -42.30
C ILE A 701 22.84 12.72 -41.93
N SER A 702 22.02 13.76 -41.80
CA SER A 702 22.48 15.09 -41.40
C SER A 702 22.87 15.14 -39.92
N GLU A 703 23.86 15.98 -39.56
CA GLU A 703 24.29 16.14 -38.15
C GLU A 703 23.15 16.51 -37.20
N VAL A 704 22.21 17.34 -37.65
CA VAL A 704 21.04 17.75 -36.86
C VAL A 704 20.16 16.55 -36.54
N LYS A 705 19.95 15.67 -37.53
CA LYS A 705 19.15 14.45 -37.37
C LYS A 705 19.84 13.45 -36.47
N GLN A 706 21.15 13.25 -36.66
CA GLN A 706 21.99 12.41 -35.79
C GLN A 706 21.94 12.86 -34.33
N ARG A 707 22.07 14.18 -34.05
CA ARG A 707 22.00 14.72 -32.69
C ARG A 707 20.62 14.52 -32.04
N LYS A 708 19.54 14.75 -32.79
CA LYS A 708 18.17 14.50 -32.30
C LYS A 708 17.97 13.04 -31.89
N TRP A 709 18.42 12.11 -32.74
CA TRP A 709 18.30 10.68 -32.49
C TRP A 709 19.16 10.22 -31.32
N LEU A 710 20.38 10.75 -31.19
CA LEU A 710 21.22 10.49 -30.04
C LEU A 710 20.57 10.98 -28.74
N MET A 711 20.01 12.19 -28.73
CA MET A 711 19.30 12.73 -27.56
C MET A 711 18.07 11.91 -27.18
N SER A 712 17.31 11.45 -28.18
CA SER A 712 16.17 10.56 -27.97
C SER A 712 16.61 9.24 -27.32
N MET A 713 17.69 8.64 -27.84
CA MET A 713 18.25 7.39 -27.30
C MET A 713 18.85 7.55 -25.90
N MET A 714 19.63 8.61 -25.65
CA MET A 714 20.15 8.93 -24.32
C MET A 714 19.01 9.14 -23.31
N SER A 715 17.94 9.83 -23.72
CA SER A 715 16.77 10.00 -22.86
C SER A 715 16.03 8.69 -22.64
N PHE A 716 15.99 7.79 -23.62
CA PHE A 716 15.37 6.49 -23.52
C PHE A 716 16.11 5.61 -22.50
N VAL A 717 17.41 5.42 -22.71
CA VAL A 717 18.27 4.56 -21.87
C VAL A 717 18.34 5.05 -20.43
N ARG A 718 18.30 6.38 -20.21
CA ARG A 718 18.27 6.96 -18.85
C ARG A 718 16.95 6.75 -18.12
N ASN A 719 15.83 6.73 -18.85
CA ASN A 719 14.49 6.68 -18.25
C ASN A 719 13.90 5.26 -18.19
N GLN A 720 14.51 4.28 -18.86
CA GLN A 720 14.08 2.89 -18.80
C GLN A 720 14.90 2.10 -17.76
N ASN A 721 14.18 1.27 -17.01
CA ASN A 721 14.71 0.42 -15.95
C ASN A 721 15.33 -0.85 -16.54
N GLY A 722 16.52 -0.73 -17.13
CA GLY A 722 17.41 -1.88 -17.41
C GLY A 722 17.24 -2.58 -18.76
N ALA A 723 16.11 -2.52 -19.46
CA ALA A 723 15.95 -3.30 -20.70
C ALA A 723 16.69 -2.71 -21.94
N LEU A 724 18.02 -2.82 -21.99
CA LEU A 724 18.83 -2.33 -23.12
C LEU A 724 18.49 -3.02 -24.46
N ALA A 725 18.07 -4.29 -24.41
CA ALA A 725 17.63 -5.01 -25.61
C ALA A 725 16.38 -4.39 -26.24
N GLU A 726 15.41 -3.97 -25.41
CA GLU A 726 14.20 -3.29 -25.86
C GLU A 726 14.53 -1.90 -26.43
N ALA A 727 15.49 -1.21 -25.81
CA ALA A 727 16.01 0.06 -26.32
C ALA A 727 16.54 -0.04 -27.75
N ILE A 728 17.35 -1.07 -28.01
CA ILE A 728 17.91 -1.35 -29.34
C ILE A 728 16.78 -1.69 -30.33
N GLN A 729 15.75 -2.42 -29.91
CA GLN A 729 14.62 -2.78 -30.76
C GLN A 729 13.73 -1.56 -31.12
N ILE A 730 13.48 -0.67 -30.17
CA ILE A 730 12.73 0.57 -30.41
C ILE A 730 13.56 1.51 -31.28
N TRP A 731 14.87 1.59 -31.06
CA TRP A 731 15.78 2.34 -31.92
C TRP A 731 15.70 1.86 -33.38
N LYS A 732 15.80 0.55 -33.62
CA LYS A 732 15.60 -0.03 -34.95
C LYS A 732 14.22 0.33 -35.54
N SER A 733 13.17 0.14 -34.76
CA SER A 733 11.78 0.39 -35.21
C SER A 733 11.53 1.86 -35.55
N ASN A 734 12.18 2.79 -34.84
CA ASN A 734 12.17 4.21 -35.15
C ASN A 734 12.81 4.50 -36.50
N PHE A 735 13.96 3.89 -36.79
CA PHE A 735 14.62 4.01 -38.09
C PHE A 735 13.74 3.48 -39.21
N ASP A 736 13.18 2.29 -39.04
CA ASP A 736 12.27 1.69 -40.03
C ASP A 736 11.10 2.63 -40.36
N LYS A 737 10.44 3.19 -39.34
CA LYS A 737 9.30 4.11 -39.51
C LYS A 737 9.69 5.45 -40.12
N GLU A 738 10.89 5.94 -39.83
CA GLU A 738 11.42 7.14 -40.48
C GLU A 738 11.61 6.91 -41.99
N PHE A 739 12.17 5.75 -42.39
CA PHE A 739 12.30 5.39 -43.80
C PHE A 739 10.95 5.15 -44.49
N GLU A 740 9.90 4.81 -43.74
CA GLU A 740 8.51 4.79 -44.23
C GLU A 740 7.90 6.21 -44.37
N GLY A 741 8.62 7.27 -43.98
CA GLY A 741 8.19 8.67 -44.10
C GLY A 741 7.34 9.17 -42.93
N VAL A 742 7.39 8.51 -41.78
CA VAL A 742 6.68 8.97 -40.58
C VAL A 742 7.53 10.00 -39.84
N GLU A 743 7.03 11.24 -39.73
CA GLU A 743 7.71 12.33 -39.01
C GLU A 743 7.85 12.04 -37.50
N GLU A 744 8.96 12.47 -36.91
CA GLU A 744 9.22 12.35 -35.48
C GLU A 744 8.38 13.35 -34.65
N CYS A 745 8.11 13.01 -33.38
CA CYS A 745 7.51 13.93 -32.43
C CYS A 745 8.52 15.02 -32.02
N PRO A 746 8.22 16.32 -32.17
CA PRO A 746 9.17 17.39 -31.85
C PRO A 746 9.49 17.56 -30.35
N ILE A 747 8.73 16.92 -29.46
CA ILE A 747 8.96 17.01 -28.00
C ILE A 747 9.99 15.98 -27.53
N CYS A 748 9.87 14.72 -27.99
CA CYS A 748 10.73 13.62 -27.56
C CYS A 748 11.74 13.18 -28.63
N TYR A 749 11.70 13.79 -29.82
CA TYR A 749 12.55 13.49 -30.97
C TYR A 749 12.50 12.02 -31.43
N SER A 750 11.39 11.33 -31.14
CA SER A 750 11.17 9.90 -31.47
C SER A 750 9.92 9.74 -32.32
N VAL A 751 9.89 8.76 -33.21
CA VAL A 751 8.68 8.35 -33.96
C VAL A 751 7.78 7.47 -33.09
N ILE A 752 8.36 6.55 -32.33
CA ILE A 752 7.66 5.66 -31.41
C ILE A 752 7.86 6.19 -29.99
N HIS A 753 6.76 6.45 -29.28
CA HIS A 753 6.83 6.96 -27.91
C HIS A 753 7.40 5.90 -26.97
N THR A 754 8.34 6.32 -26.13
CA THR A 754 9.25 5.45 -25.36
C THR A 754 8.57 4.64 -24.24
N ALA A 755 7.37 5.02 -23.82
CA ALA A 755 6.65 4.36 -22.71
C ALA A 755 5.36 3.63 -23.13
N ASN A 756 4.80 3.96 -24.30
CA ASN A 756 3.51 3.40 -24.72
C ASN A 756 3.47 2.99 -26.20
N HIS A 757 4.63 3.02 -26.86
CA HIS A 757 4.86 2.63 -28.25
C HIS A 757 3.93 3.30 -29.28
N SER A 758 3.34 4.44 -28.91
CA SER A 758 2.41 5.17 -29.78
C SER A 758 3.13 6.01 -30.83
N LEU A 759 2.49 6.21 -31.98
CA LEU A 759 2.96 7.12 -33.04
C LEU A 759 2.44 8.55 -32.82
N PRO A 760 3.13 9.60 -33.32
CA PRO A 760 2.65 10.97 -33.22
C PRO A 760 1.43 11.15 -34.13
N ARG A 761 0.25 11.27 -33.52
CA ARG A 761 -1.04 11.40 -34.24
C ARG A 761 -1.67 12.78 -34.11
N LEU A 762 -1.32 13.55 -33.07
CA LEU A 762 -1.93 14.85 -32.81
C LEU A 762 -1.22 15.94 -33.60
N ALA A 763 -1.83 16.41 -34.68
CA ALA A 763 -1.27 17.48 -35.52
C ALA A 763 -1.70 18.87 -35.03
N CYS A 764 -0.77 19.81 -34.90
CA CYS A 764 -1.12 21.20 -34.67
C CYS A 764 -1.89 21.77 -35.87
N LYS A 765 -2.98 22.50 -35.63
CA LYS A 765 -3.77 23.10 -36.71
C LYS A 765 -3.00 24.12 -37.54
N THR A 766 -2.07 24.85 -36.92
CA THR A 766 -1.25 25.90 -37.54
C THR A 766 -0.02 25.33 -38.25
N CYS A 767 0.92 24.72 -37.52
CA CYS A 767 2.20 24.27 -38.09
C CYS A 767 2.20 22.83 -38.64
N LYS A 768 1.10 22.09 -38.50
CA LYS A 768 0.89 20.71 -39.00
C LYS A 768 1.81 19.62 -38.44
N HIS A 769 2.85 19.96 -37.67
CA HIS A 769 3.67 18.98 -36.96
C HIS A 769 2.84 18.12 -36.01
N LYS A 770 3.20 16.83 -35.94
CA LYS A 770 2.51 15.81 -35.16
C LYS A 770 3.22 15.54 -33.84
N PHE A 771 2.44 15.27 -32.80
CA PHE A 771 2.93 15.01 -31.44
C PHE A 771 2.33 13.70 -30.89
N HIS A 772 3.06 13.03 -30.00
CA HIS A 772 2.48 11.99 -29.15
C HIS A 772 1.51 12.61 -28.15
N SER A 773 0.39 11.93 -27.87
CA SER A 773 -0.59 12.38 -26.89
C SER A 773 0.02 12.55 -25.49
N ALA A 774 0.85 11.59 -25.06
CA ALA A 774 1.54 11.63 -23.78
C ALA A 774 2.52 12.82 -23.67
N CYS A 775 3.33 13.07 -24.70
CA CYS A 775 4.25 14.20 -24.73
C CYS A 775 3.51 15.54 -24.67
N LEU A 776 2.43 15.68 -25.44
CA LEU A 776 1.66 16.91 -25.50
C LEU A 776 0.91 17.18 -24.18
N TYR A 777 0.33 16.13 -23.58
CA TYR A 777 -0.32 16.22 -22.27
C TYR A 777 0.66 16.68 -21.18
N LYS A 778 1.84 16.04 -21.13
CA LYS A 778 2.91 16.42 -20.18
C LYS A 778 3.37 17.86 -20.41
N TRP A 779 3.46 18.29 -21.66
CA TRP A 779 3.81 19.67 -22.00
C TRP A 779 2.77 20.66 -21.46
N PHE A 780 1.47 20.41 -21.68
CA PHE A 780 0.39 21.28 -21.20
C PHE A 780 0.29 21.31 -19.67
N SER A 781 0.45 20.16 -19.01
CA SER A 781 0.42 20.11 -17.55
C SER A 781 1.57 20.88 -16.91
N THR A 782 2.76 20.83 -17.52
CA THR A 782 3.97 21.50 -16.99
C THR A 782 4.01 22.99 -17.33
N SER A 783 3.50 23.38 -18.50
CA SER A 783 3.53 24.79 -18.95
C SER A 783 2.30 25.60 -18.53
N HIS A 784 1.27 24.93 -17.99
CA HIS A 784 -0.05 25.50 -17.66
C HIS A 784 -0.73 26.23 -18.85
N LYS A 785 -0.38 25.89 -20.09
CA LYS A 785 -0.92 26.51 -21.32
C LYS A 785 -1.14 25.46 -22.40
N SER A 786 -2.28 25.54 -23.11
CA SER A 786 -2.64 24.65 -24.22
C SER A 786 -2.14 25.14 -25.59
N THR A 787 -0.89 25.63 -25.64
CA THR A 787 -0.28 26.18 -26.86
C THR A 787 0.74 25.23 -27.47
N CYS A 788 0.81 25.20 -28.80
CA CYS A 788 1.74 24.37 -29.55
C CYS A 788 3.21 24.67 -29.15
N PRO A 789 4.03 23.65 -28.83
CA PRO A 789 5.43 23.84 -28.44
C PRO A 789 6.29 24.56 -29.49
N LEU A 790 5.93 24.44 -30.78
CA LEU A 790 6.72 24.99 -31.88
C LEU A 790 6.27 26.38 -32.31
N CYS A 791 4.97 26.58 -32.55
CA CYS A 791 4.44 27.82 -33.12
C CYS A 791 3.67 28.69 -32.12
N GLN A 792 3.55 28.25 -30.86
CA GLN A 792 2.84 28.93 -29.76
C GLN A 792 1.36 29.27 -30.03
N SER A 793 0.80 28.82 -31.15
CA SER A 793 -0.64 28.93 -31.43
C SER A 793 -1.44 28.00 -30.50
N PRO A 794 -2.70 28.33 -30.16
CA PRO A 794 -3.61 27.40 -29.47
C PRO A 794 -3.71 26.08 -30.25
N PHE A 795 -3.63 24.95 -29.55
CA PHE A 795 -3.48 23.64 -30.18
C PHE A 795 -4.75 23.12 -30.87
#